data_AF-A0A261CBQ3-F1
#
_entry.id   AF-A0A261CBQ3-F1
#
_cell.length_a   1.000
_cell.length_b   1.000
_cell.length_c   1.000
_cell.angle_alpha   90.00
_cell.angle_beta   90.00
_cell.angle_gamma   90.00
#
_symmetry.space_group_name_H-M   'P 1'
#
loop_
_entity.id
_entity.type
_entity.pdbx_description
1 polymer ?
#
loop_
_entity_poly.entity_id
_entity_poly.type
_entity_poly.pdbx_seq_one_letter_code
_entity_poly.pdbx_strand_id
1 'polypeptide(L)'
;MNHKYSPIELPQKKKWTEEERAALAQKLDDDLDRFMEEMAAKKAEKPEPRKPFDFDEWCKEIDQHPAFMKEMPKDGKYKDTIEALQAMKYDKEDDEDKQQNAEHHKNEGNKHFKFKKYRWATDCYSNGIKENCPDRKLNAVLYFNRAAAQKHIGNLRSAIKDCSMGRKFDPTHLKGVIRGAECLLELEYAQDALNWIESSKKNFAFTKETSETPDLTEDEKKYIDELEKTRVKAVELSLKEERDKRKSRAEERKETEAKKRLLDALKERNLNLSPRVPFDHPELMDMARLTVSLPLMHTHECVKFDDDSNLVWPILLQYPEAGQTDVLTETSELTAIGELLKEVLREPAQWDPEHKFQFDNVRQFLYTEVKEWLQKVSGVELTEQVDCNGSCYARTDSLLPHNDLIETRRFAFVYYMTSANWDSAANGGDLQLFNHDKSLQPTIVATQFAPLRNSLILFEVSEKSWHRVAEMISEEPRLSINGWFHSTRRLQPKKPAVESIHRFVPENKCKFLKLINKDFTTEKRQNEVQQIFSDNSELNLNGFLLENIHKEVFTELVSNPSSFKTVGPVNKRHVARLMEEKAEQLKTTSRIIECLKSTTFARLAAKLTGVTVSGAQTSVTVSRVEHGTYWVLGDEDAEQSNTDGYCLDVHLFVQEKQWGDDAGGNLIYIEEGETEELLRISPSPNAASIVFREPGVLSFMKFANCDSTDPYFLFTVSFYNVKVVDE
;
A
#
# COMPACT_ATOMS: atom_id res chain seq x y z
N MET A 1 -37.60 -30.16 54.76
CA MET A 1 -36.83 -30.04 56.02
C MET A 1 -35.72 -29.02 55.81
N ASN A 2 -35.61 -28.07 56.73
CA ASN A 2 -34.67 -26.96 56.71
C ASN A 2 -33.21 -27.41 56.54
N HIS A 3 -32.52 -26.92 55.50
CA HIS A 3 -31.07 -26.69 55.59
C HIS A 3 -30.70 -25.35 54.94
N LYS A 4 -30.30 -24.42 55.82
CA LYS A 4 -29.62 -23.15 55.51
C LYS A 4 -28.37 -23.44 54.68
N TYR A 5 -28.20 -22.77 53.55
CA TYR A 5 -26.89 -22.62 52.91
C TYR A 5 -26.37 -21.21 53.20
N SER A 6 -25.32 -21.13 54.01
CA SER A 6 -24.50 -19.93 54.16
C SER A 6 -23.75 -19.65 52.84
N PRO A 7 -23.52 -18.38 52.46
CA PRO A 7 -22.67 -18.06 51.33
C PRO A 7 -21.22 -18.44 51.65
N ILE A 8 -20.53 -19.09 50.72
CA ILE A 8 -19.08 -19.30 50.78
C ILE A 8 -18.44 -17.98 50.34
N GLU A 9 -17.85 -17.24 51.28
CA GLU A 9 -17.00 -16.09 50.99
C GLU A 9 -15.70 -16.56 50.32
N LEU A 10 -15.40 -16.01 49.13
CA LEU A 10 -14.09 -16.14 48.49
C LEU A 10 -13.01 -15.51 49.41
N PRO A 11 -11.83 -16.13 49.58
CA PRO A 11 -10.76 -15.52 50.35
C PRO A 11 -10.37 -14.20 49.70
N GLN A 12 -10.55 -13.08 50.42
CA GLN A 12 -10.13 -11.77 49.96
C GLN A 12 -8.63 -11.80 49.67
N LYS A 13 -8.23 -11.47 48.44
CA LYS A 13 -6.81 -11.22 48.12
C LYS A 13 -6.31 -10.11 49.03
N LYS A 14 -5.34 -10.40 49.91
CA LYS A 14 -4.68 -9.40 50.74
C LYS A 14 -4.18 -8.28 49.82
N LYS A 15 -4.73 -7.07 49.95
CA LYS A 15 -4.19 -5.88 49.29
C LYS A 15 -2.93 -5.47 50.03
N TRP A 16 -1.79 -5.82 49.46
CA TRP A 16 -0.47 -5.46 49.99
C TRP A 16 -0.29 -3.94 49.90
N THR A 17 0.01 -3.32 51.04
CA THR A 17 0.45 -1.92 51.07
C THR A 17 1.83 -1.81 50.43
N GLU A 18 2.21 -0.59 50.04
CA GLU A 18 3.49 -0.32 49.38
C GLU A 18 4.68 -0.67 50.30
N GLU A 19 4.53 -0.46 51.61
CA GLU A 19 5.49 -0.89 52.64
C GLU A 19 5.62 -2.42 52.74
N GLU A 20 4.51 -3.17 52.67
CA GLU A 20 4.57 -4.64 52.71
C GLU A 20 5.23 -5.22 51.44
N ARG A 21 5.11 -4.54 50.30
CA ARG A 21 5.82 -4.94 49.06
C ARG A 21 7.30 -4.62 49.12
N ALA A 22 7.66 -3.45 49.66
CA ALA A 22 9.07 -3.08 49.85
C ALA A 22 9.77 -4.04 50.81
N ALA A 23 9.14 -4.41 51.93
CA ALA A 23 9.69 -5.38 52.88
C ALA A 23 9.84 -6.78 52.27
N LEU A 24 8.91 -7.19 51.41
CA LEU A 24 8.99 -8.48 50.73
C LEU A 24 10.11 -8.49 49.66
N ALA A 25 10.29 -7.39 48.93
CA ALA A 25 11.37 -7.24 47.96
C ALA A 25 12.73 -7.31 48.66
N GLN A 26 12.89 -6.58 49.77
CA GLN A 26 14.13 -6.60 50.55
C GLN A 26 14.47 -7.98 51.09
N LYS A 27 13.48 -8.73 51.58
CA LYS A 27 13.68 -10.11 52.02
C LYS A 27 14.08 -11.05 50.88
N LEU A 28 13.58 -10.80 49.67
CA LEU A 28 13.91 -11.60 48.50
C LEU A 28 15.35 -11.35 48.04
N ASP A 29 15.80 -10.09 48.11
CA ASP A 29 17.19 -9.71 47.82
C ASP A 29 18.15 -10.32 48.85
N ASP A 30 17.83 -10.26 50.15
CA ASP A 30 18.63 -10.88 51.21
C ASP A 30 18.74 -12.42 51.05
N ASP A 31 17.64 -13.08 50.66
CA ASP A 31 17.64 -14.53 50.40
C ASP A 31 18.44 -14.88 49.13
N LEU A 32 18.50 -13.99 48.14
CA LEU A 32 19.29 -14.16 46.91
C LEU A 32 20.79 -14.01 47.19
N ASP A 33 21.18 -13.01 47.98
CA ASP A 33 22.57 -12.79 48.36
C ASP A 33 23.11 -13.96 49.19
N ARG A 34 22.32 -14.48 50.14
CA ARG A 34 22.68 -15.69 50.90
C ARG A 34 22.89 -16.90 50.01
N PHE A 35 22.07 -17.07 48.98
CA PHE A 35 22.23 -18.16 48.00
C PHE A 35 23.50 -18.00 47.15
N MET A 36 23.84 -16.77 46.75
CA MET A 36 25.06 -16.46 46.01
C MET A 36 26.32 -16.73 46.84
N GLU A 37 26.30 -16.39 48.13
CA GLU A 37 27.39 -16.68 49.07
C GLU A 37 27.58 -18.19 49.28
N GLU A 38 26.50 -18.96 49.46
CA GLU A 38 26.58 -20.43 49.56
C GLU A 38 27.17 -21.08 48.30
N MET A 39 26.84 -20.56 47.12
CA MET A 39 27.38 -21.03 45.84
C MET A 39 28.86 -20.65 45.67
N ALA A 40 29.26 -19.46 46.11
CA ALA A 40 30.66 -19.03 46.09
C ALA A 40 31.51 -19.86 47.08
N ALA A 41 30.99 -20.14 48.27
CA ALA A 41 31.65 -20.99 49.27
C ALA A 41 31.86 -22.43 48.77
N LYS A 42 30.84 -23.04 48.12
CA LYS A 42 30.95 -24.36 47.48
C LYS A 42 32.00 -24.42 46.35
N LYS A 43 32.29 -23.28 45.72
CA LYS A 43 33.28 -23.18 44.63
C LYS A 43 34.72 -23.03 45.14
N ALA A 44 34.90 -22.59 46.39
CA ALA A 44 36.22 -22.41 47.03
C ALA A 44 36.80 -23.71 47.63
N GLU A 45 36.00 -24.75 47.87
CA GLU A 45 36.41 -26.00 48.54
C GLU A 45 37.11 -27.06 47.65
N LYS A 46 37.37 -26.80 46.35
CA LYS A 46 38.11 -27.74 45.49
C LYS A 46 39.19 -27.05 44.63
N PRO A 47 40.43 -26.91 45.13
CA PRO A 47 41.54 -26.43 44.34
C PRO A 47 42.30 -27.63 43.75
N GLU A 48 41.86 -28.16 42.61
CA GLU A 48 42.74 -28.97 41.77
C GLU A 48 43.30 -28.11 40.63
N PRO A 49 44.63 -28.18 40.36
CA PRO A 49 45.25 -27.36 39.34
C PRO A 49 44.75 -27.80 37.96
N ARG A 50 43.99 -26.93 37.29
CA ARG A 50 43.54 -27.17 35.92
C ARG A 50 44.76 -27.24 35.00
N LYS A 51 44.93 -28.37 34.31
CA LYS A 51 45.83 -28.45 33.15
C LYS A 51 45.47 -27.33 32.15
N PRO A 52 46.45 -26.72 31.46
CA PRO A 52 46.16 -25.78 30.40
C PRO A 52 45.25 -26.44 29.36
N PHE A 53 44.19 -25.74 28.95
CA PHE A 53 43.25 -26.25 27.96
C PHE A 53 43.93 -26.34 26.59
N ASP A 54 44.09 -27.56 26.08
CA ASP A 54 44.53 -27.84 24.72
C ASP A 54 43.31 -28.16 23.86
N PHE A 55 43.05 -27.29 22.88
CA PHE A 55 41.89 -27.39 22.01
C PHE A 55 41.93 -28.64 21.11
N ASP A 56 43.12 -29.10 20.73
CA ASP A 56 43.29 -30.26 19.84
C ASP A 56 43.13 -31.59 20.60
N GLU A 57 43.49 -31.64 21.88
CA GLU A 57 43.28 -32.81 22.72
C GLU A 57 41.78 -32.96 23.07
N TRP A 58 41.10 -31.85 23.36
CA TRP A 58 39.67 -31.82 23.67
C TRP A 58 38.78 -32.24 22.48
N CYS A 59 39.11 -31.79 21.26
CA CYS A 59 38.38 -32.23 20.06
C CYS A 59 38.51 -33.74 19.82
N LYS A 60 39.70 -34.33 20.07
CA LYS A 60 39.92 -35.77 19.94
C LYS A 60 39.14 -36.60 20.97
N GLU A 61 38.94 -36.07 22.18
CA GLU A 61 38.15 -36.74 23.22
C GLU A 61 36.65 -36.70 22.94
N ILE A 62 36.12 -35.59 22.40
CA ILE A 62 34.70 -35.48 22.03
C ILE A 62 34.36 -36.37 20.83
N ASP A 63 35.22 -36.42 19.81
CA ASP A 63 35.00 -37.28 18.64
C ASP A 63 35.07 -38.78 18.99
N GLN A 64 35.59 -39.15 20.16
CA GLN A 64 35.60 -40.52 20.71
C GLN A 64 34.50 -40.78 21.74
N HIS A 65 33.58 -39.84 21.99
CA HIS A 65 32.48 -40.04 22.94
C HIS A 65 31.25 -40.66 22.24
N PRO A 66 30.64 -41.75 22.77
CA PRO A 66 29.57 -42.50 22.08
C PRO A 66 28.36 -41.69 21.64
N ALA A 67 28.07 -40.58 22.32
CA ALA A 67 26.96 -39.69 21.99
C ALA A 67 27.24 -38.71 20.84
N PHE A 68 28.50 -38.51 20.45
CA PHE A 68 28.92 -37.46 19.50
C PHE A 68 29.87 -37.97 18.39
N MET A 69 30.21 -39.26 18.37
CA MET A 69 30.98 -39.89 17.29
C MET A 69 30.31 -39.71 15.92
N LYS A 70 31.09 -39.29 14.91
CA LYS A 70 30.62 -39.15 13.51
C LYS A 70 30.76 -40.43 12.68
N GLU A 71 31.71 -41.31 13.04
CA GLU A 71 31.92 -42.61 12.40
C GLU A 71 32.15 -43.71 13.46
N MET A 72 31.78 -44.95 13.16
CA MET A 72 31.90 -46.06 14.11
C MET A 72 33.35 -46.58 14.19
N PRO A 73 33.92 -46.75 15.40
CA PRO A 73 35.18 -47.46 15.56
C PRO A 73 35.02 -48.92 15.14
N LYS A 74 35.86 -49.40 14.21
CA LYS A 74 35.79 -50.79 13.72
C LYS A 74 36.30 -51.82 14.74
N ASP A 75 37.09 -51.40 15.73
CA ASP A 75 37.54 -52.25 16.83
C ASP A 75 37.68 -51.43 18.13
N GLY A 76 37.00 -51.86 19.20
CA GLY A 76 37.04 -51.17 20.49
C GLY A 76 36.14 -51.77 21.58
N LYS A 77 36.43 -51.40 22.83
CA LYS A 77 35.95 -51.95 24.12
C LYS A 77 34.43 -51.89 24.39
N TYR A 78 33.63 -51.40 23.44
CA TYR A 78 32.19 -51.11 23.60
C TYR A 78 31.30 -51.78 22.54
N LYS A 79 31.83 -52.75 21.77
CA LYS A 79 31.10 -53.47 20.72
C LYS A 79 29.80 -54.10 21.24
N ASP A 80 29.87 -54.84 22.34
CA ASP A 80 28.73 -55.58 22.90
C ASP A 80 27.64 -54.65 23.47
N THR A 81 28.04 -53.52 24.07
CA THR A 81 27.09 -52.50 24.57
C THR A 81 26.36 -51.77 23.44
N ILE A 82 27.01 -51.63 22.29
CA ILE A 82 26.43 -50.97 21.10
C ILE A 82 25.51 -51.95 20.35
N GLU A 83 25.85 -53.24 20.28
CA GLU A 83 24.94 -54.28 19.76
C GLU A 83 23.67 -54.42 20.63
N ALA A 84 23.80 -54.34 21.97
CA ALA A 84 22.64 -54.33 22.87
C ALA A 84 21.74 -53.09 22.69
N LEU A 85 22.32 -51.91 22.45
CA LEU A 85 21.57 -50.68 22.14
C LEU A 85 20.91 -50.72 20.76
N GLN A 86 21.52 -51.39 19.77
CA GLN A 86 20.91 -51.60 18.46
C GLN A 86 19.73 -52.57 18.53
N ALA A 87 19.80 -53.64 19.33
CA ALA A 87 18.68 -54.55 19.54
C ALA A 87 17.43 -53.83 20.12
N MET A 88 17.61 -52.94 21.11
CA MET A 88 16.51 -52.14 21.66
C MET A 88 15.88 -51.14 20.67
N LYS A 89 16.59 -50.75 19.60
CA LYS A 89 16.05 -49.82 18.58
C LYS A 89 15.15 -50.51 17.56
N TYR A 90 15.32 -51.82 17.34
CA TYR A 90 14.61 -52.59 16.31
C TYR A 90 13.49 -53.50 16.85
N ASP A 91 13.22 -53.52 18.17
CA ASP A 91 12.07 -54.22 18.79
C ASP A 91 10.77 -53.38 18.86
N LYS A 92 10.66 -52.27 18.11
CA LYS A 92 9.46 -51.38 18.12
C LYS A 92 8.30 -51.84 17.21
N GLU A 93 8.17 -53.13 16.96
CA GLU A 93 7.11 -53.68 16.09
C GLU A 93 6.07 -54.53 16.82
N ASP A 94 6.04 -54.53 18.16
CA ASP A 94 4.95 -55.17 18.90
C ASP A 94 3.80 -54.18 19.20
N ASP A 95 2.57 -54.56 18.86
CA ASP A 95 1.39 -53.69 19.04
C ASP A 95 1.03 -53.51 20.53
N GLU A 96 1.45 -54.44 21.39
CA GLU A 96 1.33 -54.32 22.84
C GLU A 96 2.20 -53.17 23.38
N ASP A 97 3.41 -52.99 22.86
CA ASP A 97 4.32 -51.92 23.28
C ASP A 97 3.80 -50.54 22.86
N LYS A 98 3.22 -50.41 21.67
CA LYS A 98 2.58 -49.16 21.21
C LYS A 98 1.40 -48.78 22.10
N GLN A 99 0.60 -49.75 22.53
CA GLN A 99 -0.52 -49.51 23.43
C GLN A 99 -0.04 -49.11 24.84
N GLN A 100 0.96 -49.80 25.38
CA GLN A 100 1.55 -49.48 26.68
C GLN A 100 2.21 -48.09 26.68
N ASN A 101 2.91 -47.72 25.60
CA ASN A 101 3.52 -46.39 25.45
C ASN A 101 2.48 -45.28 25.32
N ALA A 102 1.42 -45.48 24.54
CA ALA A 102 0.31 -44.53 24.44
C ALA A 102 -0.40 -44.33 25.79
N GLU A 103 -0.58 -45.42 26.55
CA GLU A 103 -1.18 -45.40 27.89
C GLU A 103 -0.26 -44.69 28.91
N HIS A 104 1.05 -44.91 28.85
CA HIS A 104 2.03 -44.19 29.64
C HIS A 104 1.97 -42.68 29.37
N HIS A 105 1.98 -42.28 28.09
CA HIS A 105 1.85 -40.88 27.69
C HIS A 105 0.51 -40.25 28.11
N LYS A 106 -0.60 -41.00 28.07
CA LYS A 106 -1.89 -40.56 28.62
C LYS A 106 -1.78 -40.26 30.11
N ASN A 107 -1.15 -41.15 30.87
CA ASN A 107 -1.04 -41.03 32.32
C ASN A 107 -0.12 -39.88 32.74
N GLU A 108 1.02 -39.69 32.06
CA GLU A 108 1.88 -38.51 32.24
C GLU A 108 1.16 -37.22 31.86
N GLY A 109 0.44 -37.20 30.74
CA GLY A 109 -0.40 -36.08 30.34
C GLY A 109 -1.45 -35.73 31.40
N ASN A 110 -2.11 -36.73 31.98
CA ASN A 110 -3.08 -36.55 33.07
C ASN A 110 -2.44 -36.00 34.35
N LYS A 111 -1.21 -36.43 34.69
CA LYS A 111 -0.45 -35.83 35.81
C LYS A 111 -0.18 -34.36 35.55
N HIS A 112 0.35 -34.01 34.37
CA HIS A 112 0.61 -32.62 33.99
C HIS A 112 -0.67 -31.78 33.96
N PHE A 113 -1.77 -32.34 33.45
CA PHE A 113 -3.07 -31.69 33.45
C PHE A 113 -3.54 -31.37 34.88
N LYS A 114 -3.39 -32.31 35.82
CA LYS A 114 -3.69 -32.11 37.25
C LYS A 114 -2.85 -31.00 37.89
N PHE A 115 -1.59 -30.86 37.48
CA PHE A 115 -0.71 -29.75 37.89
C PHE A 115 -0.95 -28.44 37.15
N LYS A 116 -2.04 -28.31 36.36
CA LYS A 116 -2.37 -27.14 35.51
C LYS A 116 -1.27 -26.78 34.50
N LYS A 117 -0.40 -27.75 34.19
CA LYS A 117 0.71 -27.66 33.25
C LYS A 117 0.20 -28.01 31.85
N TYR A 118 -0.72 -27.20 31.32
CA TYR A 118 -1.51 -27.57 30.13
C TYR A 118 -0.69 -27.71 28.84
N ARG A 119 0.37 -26.90 28.65
CA ARG A 119 1.28 -27.03 27.49
C ARG A 119 2.00 -28.38 27.50
N TRP A 120 2.63 -28.74 28.62
CA TRP A 120 3.26 -30.04 28.80
C TRP A 120 2.27 -31.21 28.70
N ALA A 121 1.05 -31.05 29.22
CA ALA A 121 -0.01 -32.05 29.03
C ALA A 121 -0.34 -32.25 27.53
N THR A 122 -0.42 -31.15 26.76
CA THR A 122 -0.66 -31.19 25.30
C THR A 122 0.44 -31.94 24.57
N ASP A 123 1.71 -31.74 24.96
CA ASP A 123 2.86 -32.44 24.38
C ASP A 123 2.82 -33.94 24.69
N CYS A 124 2.53 -34.31 25.94
CA CYS A 124 2.39 -35.71 26.34
C CYS A 124 1.26 -36.41 25.58
N TYR A 125 0.08 -35.79 25.47
CA TYR A 125 -1.03 -36.37 24.69
C TYR A 125 -0.69 -36.45 23.20
N SER A 126 0.04 -35.47 22.66
CA SER A 126 0.48 -35.49 21.26
C SER A 126 1.48 -36.62 20.99
N ASN A 127 2.39 -36.89 21.92
CA ASN A 127 3.30 -38.03 21.82
C ASN A 127 2.53 -39.35 21.92
N GLY A 128 1.55 -39.47 22.82
CA GLY A 128 0.67 -40.63 22.87
C GLY A 128 -0.11 -40.89 21.58
N ILE A 129 -0.53 -39.83 20.87
CA ILE A 129 -1.19 -39.94 19.54
C ILE A 129 -0.20 -40.40 18.46
N LYS A 130 1.08 -40.00 18.53
CA LYS A 130 2.11 -40.38 17.54
C LYS A 130 2.48 -41.85 17.60
N GLU A 131 2.29 -42.53 18.73
CA GLU A 131 2.52 -43.97 18.88
C GLU A 131 1.59 -44.81 17.97
N ASN A 132 0.52 -44.23 17.41
CA ASN A 132 -0.41 -44.88 16.48
C ASN A 132 -0.94 -46.22 17.02
N CYS A 133 -1.39 -46.26 18.28
CA CYS A 133 -1.89 -47.51 18.85
C CYS A 133 -3.18 -47.98 18.13
N PRO A 134 -3.42 -49.29 18.02
CA PRO A 134 -4.62 -49.82 17.35
C PRO A 134 -5.92 -49.63 18.14
N ASP A 135 -5.84 -49.32 19.45
CA ASP A 135 -7.02 -49.11 20.29
C ASP A 135 -7.71 -47.77 19.96
N ARG A 136 -8.89 -47.87 19.31
CA ARG A 136 -9.71 -46.71 18.96
C ARG A 136 -10.22 -45.93 20.17
N LYS A 137 -10.53 -46.60 21.30
CA LYS A 137 -11.03 -45.92 22.51
C LYS A 137 -9.92 -45.11 23.17
N LEU A 138 -8.73 -45.68 23.28
CA LEU A 138 -7.56 -44.98 23.81
C LEU A 138 -7.20 -43.75 22.95
N ASN A 139 -7.22 -43.88 21.62
CA ASN A 139 -7.02 -42.76 20.71
C ASN A 139 -8.07 -41.66 20.90
N ALA A 140 -9.36 -42.02 21.02
CA ALA A 140 -10.42 -41.04 21.27
C ALA A 140 -10.16 -40.24 22.56
N VAL A 141 -9.80 -40.93 23.65
CA VAL A 141 -9.49 -40.32 24.95
C VAL A 141 -8.29 -39.38 24.86
N LEU A 142 -7.23 -39.75 24.13
CA LEU A 142 -6.06 -38.89 23.92
C LEU A 142 -6.42 -37.60 23.19
N TYR A 143 -7.20 -37.67 22.10
CA TYR A 143 -7.70 -36.49 21.39
C TYR A 143 -8.58 -35.61 22.28
N PHE A 144 -9.51 -36.18 23.04
CA PHE A 144 -10.39 -35.39 23.92
C PHE A 144 -9.64 -34.77 25.11
N ASN A 145 -8.65 -35.45 25.68
CA ASN A 145 -7.83 -34.91 26.76
C ASN A 145 -6.89 -33.81 26.24
N ARG A 146 -6.35 -33.96 25.03
CA ARG A 146 -5.60 -32.90 24.36
C ARG A 146 -6.48 -31.68 24.07
N ALA A 147 -7.72 -31.88 23.61
CA ALA A 147 -8.69 -30.80 23.45
C ALA A 147 -8.98 -30.07 24.77
N ALA A 148 -9.05 -30.79 25.90
CA ALA A 148 -9.22 -30.17 27.22
C ALA A 148 -8.04 -29.28 27.58
N ALA A 149 -6.81 -29.74 27.33
CA ALA A 149 -5.60 -28.98 27.61
C ALA A 149 -5.52 -27.73 26.73
N GLN A 150 -5.82 -27.87 25.44
CA GLN A 150 -5.86 -26.76 24.49
C GLN A 150 -6.93 -25.72 24.84
N LYS A 151 -8.12 -26.15 25.28
CA LYS A 151 -9.17 -25.24 25.75
C LYS A 151 -8.67 -24.37 26.91
N HIS A 152 -8.01 -24.97 27.91
CA HIS A 152 -7.43 -24.22 29.04
C HIS A 152 -6.25 -23.31 28.66
N ILE A 153 -5.60 -23.54 27.51
CA ILE A 153 -4.57 -22.66 26.95
C ILE A 153 -5.19 -21.47 26.20
N GLY A 154 -6.47 -21.54 25.80
CA GLY A 154 -7.15 -20.58 24.93
C GLY A 154 -7.12 -20.94 23.44
N ASN A 155 -6.61 -22.13 23.09
CA ASN A 155 -6.53 -22.60 21.70
C ASN A 155 -7.83 -23.29 21.27
N LEU A 156 -8.94 -22.53 21.24
CA LEU A 156 -10.29 -23.07 21.04
C LEU A 156 -10.47 -23.78 19.69
N ARG A 157 -9.92 -23.23 18.60
CA ARG A 157 -10.01 -23.84 17.26
C ARG A 157 -9.28 -25.19 17.19
N SER A 158 -8.11 -25.29 17.81
CA SER A 158 -7.37 -26.55 17.91
C SER A 158 -8.16 -27.57 18.74
N ALA A 159 -8.77 -27.13 19.84
CA ALA A 159 -9.59 -27.99 20.69
C ALA A 159 -10.81 -28.54 19.94
N ILE A 160 -11.44 -27.75 19.08
CA ILE A 160 -12.54 -28.20 18.20
C ILE A 160 -12.05 -29.26 17.21
N LYS A 161 -10.89 -29.04 16.59
CA LYS A 161 -10.30 -30.02 15.66
C LYS A 161 -10.01 -31.34 16.37
N ASP A 162 -9.48 -31.29 17.58
CA ASP A 162 -9.21 -32.47 18.40
C ASP A 162 -10.49 -33.17 18.85
N CYS A 163 -11.52 -32.43 19.27
CA CYS A 163 -12.84 -33.00 19.54
C CYS A 163 -13.47 -33.64 18.29
N SER A 164 -13.27 -33.05 17.11
CA SER A 164 -13.77 -33.61 15.85
C SER A 164 -13.04 -34.89 15.45
N MET A 165 -11.74 -34.98 15.70
CA MET A 165 -10.97 -36.20 15.47
C MET A 165 -11.31 -37.27 16.50
N GLY A 166 -11.39 -36.93 17.78
CA GLY A 166 -11.82 -37.84 18.85
C GLY A 166 -13.19 -38.46 18.57
N ARG A 167 -14.15 -37.64 18.08
CA ARG A 167 -15.49 -38.12 17.69
C ARG A 167 -15.49 -39.13 16.54
N LYS A 168 -14.48 -39.12 15.65
CA LYS A 168 -14.33 -40.15 14.60
C LYS A 168 -13.89 -41.50 15.17
N PHE A 169 -13.18 -41.50 16.29
CA PHE A 169 -12.71 -42.71 16.96
C PHE A 169 -13.76 -43.27 17.93
N ASP A 170 -14.40 -42.40 18.73
CA ASP A 170 -15.51 -42.74 19.62
C ASP A 170 -16.62 -41.69 19.54
N PRO A 171 -17.67 -41.93 18.71
CA PRO A 171 -18.82 -41.04 18.61
C PRO A 171 -19.69 -40.98 19.88
N THR A 172 -19.54 -41.93 20.81
CA THR A 172 -20.37 -42.04 22.02
C THR A 172 -19.81 -41.28 23.22
N HIS A 173 -18.62 -40.70 23.09
CA HIS A 173 -17.94 -39.99 24.16
C HIS A 173 -18.55 -38.59 24.44
N LEU A 174 -19.66 -38.56 25.17
CA LEU A 174 -20.46 -37.35 25.45
C LEU A 174 -19.65 -36.21 26.08
N LYS A 175 -18.70 -36.50 26.97
CA LYS A 175 -17.85 -35.49 27.63
C LYS A 175 -16.98 -34.71 26.62
N GLY A 176 -16.52 -35.37 25.57
CA GLY A 176 -15.75 -34.75 24.50
C GLY A 176 -16.63 -33.96 23.53
N VAL A 177 -17.86 -34.42 23.31
CA VAL A 177 -18.88 -33.70 22.54
C VAL A 177 -19.25 -32.38 23.22
N ILE A 178 -19.54 -32.41 24.53
CA ILE A 178 -19.85 -31.21 25.34
C ILE A 178 -18.70 -30.21 25.22
N ARG A 179 -17.46 -30.67 25.39
CA ARG A 179 -16.27 -29.82 25.25
C ARG A 179 -16.17 -29.15 23.89
N GLY A 180 -16.47 -29.88 22.80
CA GLY A 180 -16.50 -29.31 21.45
C GLY A 180 -17.57 -28.24 21.30
N ALA A 181 -18.77 -28.48 21.84
CA ALA A 181 -19.87 -27.52 21.83
C ALA A 181 -19.55 -26.27 22.66
N GLU A 182 -18.95 -26.41 23.84
CA GLU A 182 -18.50 -25.27 24.65
C GLU A 182 -17.45 -24.42 23.92
N CYS A 183 -16.47 -25.05 23.25
CA CYS A 183 -15.49 -24.31 22.47
C CYS A 183 -16.14 -23.54 21.30
N LEU A 184 -17.18 -24.09 20.67
CA LEU A 184 -17.93 -23.40 19.60
C LEU A 184 -18.72 -22.21 20.16
N LEU A 185 -19.29 -22.33 21.37
CA LEU A 185 -19.97 -21.22 22.04
C LEU A 185 -19.01 -20.12 22.50
N GLU A 186 -17.83 -20.48 23.01
CA GLU A 186 -16.78 -19.52 23.36
C GLU A 186 -16.21 -18.79 22.13
N LEU A 187 -16.38 -19.35 20.93
CA LEU A 187 -16.05 -18.72 19.65
C LEU A 187 -17.22 -17.98 18.99
N GLU A 188 -18.36 -17.85 19.66
CA GLU A 188 -19.58 -17.21 19.13
C GLU A 188 -20.10 -17.87 17.83
N TYR A 189 -19.94 -19.19 17.71
CA TYR A 189 -20.49 -19.99 16.61
C TYR A 189 -21.71 -20.78 17.08
N ALA A 190 -22.79 -20.05 17.41
CA ALA A 190 -23.99 -20.62 18.01
C ALA A 190 -24.66 -21.69 17.13
N GLN A 191 -24.78 -21.44 15.82
CA GLN A 191 -25.40 -22.36 14.87
C GLN A 191 -24.58 -23.65 14.69
N ASP A 192 -23.26 -23.53 14.62
CA ASP A 192 -22.38 -24.70 14.53
C ASP A 192 -22.42 -25.53 15.81
N ALA A 193 -22.52 -24.87 16.98
CA ALA A 193 -22.72 -25.56 18.27
C ALA A 193 -24.04 -26.34 18.30
N LEU A 194 -25.14 -25.78 17.78
CA LEU A 194 -26.44 -26.47 17.68
C LEU A 194 -26.33 -27.71 16.78
N ASN A 195 -25.80 -27.55 15.57
CA ASN A 195 -25.58 -28.64 14.63
C ASN A 195 -24.68 -29.73 15.22
N TRP A 196 -23.64 -29.33 15.94
CA TRP A 196 -22.71 -30.22 16.63
C TRP A 196 -23.40 -31.06 17.71
N ILE A 197 -24.24 -30.43 18.52
CA ILE A 197 -24.99 -31.10 19.60
C ILE A 197 -26.03 -32.06 19.00
N GLU A 198 -26.81 -31.62 18.01
CA GLU A 198 -27.87 -32.42 17.40
C GLU A 198 -27.32 -33.67 16.70
N SER A 199 -26.26 -33.49 15.90
CA SER A 199 -25.59 -34.62 15.23
C SER A 199 -25.05 -35.64 16.25
N SER A 200 -24.51 -35.18 17.36
CA SER A 200 -23.94 -36.05 18.39
C SER A 200 -25.01 -36.78 19.19
N LYS A 201 -26.16 -36.14 19.47
CA LYS A 201 -27.32 -36.81 20.10
C LYS A 201 -27.88 -37.93 19.22
N LYS A 202 -28.04 -37.69 17.92
CA LYS A 202 -28.52 -38.70 16.96
C LYS A 202 -27.58 -39.91 16.92
N ASN A 203 -26.27 -39.67 16.85
CA ASN A 203 -25.27 -40.75 16.82
C ASN A 203 -25.23 -41.55 18.14
N PHE A 204 -25.36 -40.88 19.29
CA PHE A 204 -25.40 -41.54 20.58
C PHE A 204 -26.64 -42.42 20.75
N ALA A 205 -27.82 -41.91 20.38
CA ALA A 205 -29.08 -42.66 20.41
C ALA A 205 -29.02 -43.91 19.51
N PHE A 206 -28.58 -43.73 18.26
CA PHE A 206 -28.43 -44.83 17.31
C PHE A 206 -27.50 -45.94 17.83
N THR A 207 -26.36 -45.57 18.41
CA THR A 207 -25.36 -46.53 18.91
C THR A 207 -25.88 -47.32 20.12
N LYS A 208 -26.68 -46.69 20.99
CA LYS A 208 -27.30 -47.33 22.17
C LYS A 208 -28.42 -48.29 21.80
N GLU A 209 -29.25 -47.93 20.83
CA GLU A 209 -30.33 -48.80 20.32
C GLU A 209 -29.79 -50.11 19.72
N THR A 210 -28.58 -50.09 19.14
CA THR A 210 -27.93 -51.28 18.57
C THR A 210 -27.07 -52.10 19.55
N SER A 211 -27.00 -51.71 20.84
CA SER A 211 -26.12 -52.36 21.83
C SER A 211 -26.84 -53.40 22.70
N GLU A 212 -26.10 -54.40 23.20
CA GLU A 212 -26.65 -55.48 24.05
C GLU A 212 -27.14 -54.99 25.44
N THR A 213 -26.82 -53.74 25.83
CA THR A 213 -27.23 -53.10 27.08
C THR A 213 -27.86 -51.72 26.81
N PRO A 214 -29.18 -51.66 26.55
CA PRO A 214 -29.86 -50.43 26.16
C PRO A 214 -30.08 -49.42 27.30
N ASP A 215 -29.88 -49.82 28.56
CA ASP A 215 -30.06 -48.93 29.71
C ASP A 215 -28.93 -47.89 29.82
N LEU A 216 -29.32 -46.64 30.09
CA LEU A 216 -28.40 -45.54 30.32
C LEU A 216 -27.75 -45.63 31.70
N THR A 217 -26.43 -45.52 31.74
CA THR A 217 -25.68 -45.35 32.99
C THR A 217 -25.97 -43.98 33.61
N GLU A 218 -25.80 -43.85 34.93
CA GLU A 218 -25.99 -42.57 35.63
C GLU A 218 -25.07 -41.45 35.12
N ASP A 219 -23.85 -41.79 34.71
CA ASP A 219 -22.91 -40.83 34.10
C ASP A 219 -23.39 -40.36 32.72
N GLU A 220 -23.95 -41.25 31.90
CA GLU A 220 -24.51 -40.87 30.59
C GLU A 220 -25.72 -39.94 30.75
N LYS A 221 -26.62 -40.22 31.71
CA LYS A 221 -27.75 -39.33 32.02
C LYS A 221 -27.27 -37.93 32.40
N LYS A 222 -26.22 -37.85 33.24
CA LYS A 222 -25.61 -36.58 33.65
C LYS A 222 -25.03 -35.80 32.45
N TYR A 223 -24.29 -36.46 31.57
CA TYR A 223 -23.72 -35.78 30.40
C TYR A 223 -24.80 -35.38 29.37
N ILE A 224 -25.88 -36.13 29.23
CA ILE A 224 -27.03 -35.73 28.39
C ILE A 224 -27.68 -34.44 28.92
N ASP A 225 -27.86 -34.32 30.24
CA ASP A 225 -28.39 -33.10 30.87
C ASP A 225 -27.45 -31.90 30.68
N GLU A 226 -26.15 -32.09 30.84
CA GLU A 226 -25.12 -31.06 30.61
C GLU A 226 -25.07 -30.61 29.14
N LEU A 227 -25.23 -31.55 28.20
CA LEU A 227 -25.33 -31.27 26.78
C LEU A 227 -26.61 -30.48 26.44
N GLU A 228 -27.73 -30.76 27.10
CA GLU A 228 -28.97 -30.00 26.94
C GLU A 228 -28.85 -28.57 27.47
N LYS A 229 -28.21 -28.38 28.64
CA LYS A 229 -27.88 -27.04 29.15
C LYS A 229 -27.01 -26.24 28.16
N THR A 230 -26.05 -26.91 27.53
CA THR A 230 -25.19 -26.30 26.51
C THR A 230 -26.00 -25.92 25.26
N ARG A 231 -26.98 -26.75 24.87
CA ARG A 231 -27.90 -26.46 23.76
C ARG A 231 -28.76 -25.22 24.03
N VAL A 232 -29.30 -25.07 25.25
CA VAL A 232 -30.10 -23.88 25.62
C VAL A 232 -29.27 -22.60 25.48
N LYS A 233 -28.02 -22.60 25.98
CA LYS A 233 -27.09 -21.48 25.80
C LYS A 233 -26.81 -21.16 24.32
N ALA A 234 -26.69 -22.18 23.49
CA ALA A 234 -26.49 -22.02 22.04
C ALA A 234 -27.71 -21.36 21.36
N VAL A 235 -28.94 -21.73 21.75
CA VAL A 235 -30.17 -21.11 21.25
C VAL A 235 -30.24 -19.62 21.66
N GLU A 236 -29.97 -19.32 22.93
CA GLU A 236 -29.99 -17.94 23.44
C GLU A 236 -28.97 -17.04 22.70
N LEU A 237 -27.75 -17.55 22.48
CA LEU A 237 -26.72 -16.83 21.74
C LEU A 237 -27.11 -16.59 20.28
N SER A 238 -27.68 -17.61 19.61
CA SER A 238 -28.14 -17.47 18.23
C SER A 238 -29.24 -16.42 18.06
N LEU A 239 -30.17 -16.31 19.03
CA LEU A 239 -31.22 -15.28 18.98
C LEU A 239 -30.64 -13.87 19.16
N LYS A 240 -29.59 -13.72 19.97
CA LYS A 240 -28.89 -12.46 20.16
C LYS A 240 -28.16 -12.04 18.87
N GLU A 241 -27.40 -12.94 18.26
CA GLU A 241 -26.70 -12.69 16.99
C GLU A 241 -27.66 -12.27 15.87
N GLU A 242 -28.83 -12.91 15.77
CA GLU A 242 -29.83 -12.56 14.75
C GLU A 242 -30.45 -11.18 14.99
N ARG A 243 -30.70 -10.82 16.25
CA ARG A 243 -31.17 -9.47 16.63
C ARG A 243 -30.15 -8.40 16.25
N ASP A 244 -28.87 -8.62 16.57
CA ASP A 244 -27.81 -7.67 16.29
C ASP A 244 -27.60 -7.51 14.78
N LYS A 245 -27.64 -8.61 14.01
CA LYS A 245 -27.64 -8.56 12.54
C LYS A 245 -28.83 -7.79 11.95
N ARG A 246 -30.03 -7.93 12.52
CA ARG A 246 -31.21 -7.16 12.07
C ARG A 246 -31.04 -5.67 12.36
N LYS A 247 -30.48 -5.31 13.52
CA LYS A 247 -30.22 -3.92 13.89
C LYS A 247 -29.19 -3.28 12.95
N SER A 248 -28.06 -3.95 12.71
CA SER A 248 -27.02 -3.47 11.78
C SER A 248 -27.57 -3.28 10.35
N ARG A 249 -28.34 -4.25 9.83
CA ARG A 249 -28.97 -4.10 8.49
C ARG A 249 -29.97 -2.94 8.42
N ALA A 250 -30.67 -2.64 9.50
CA ALA A 250 -31.60 -1.51 9.56
C ALA A 250 -30.85 -0.17 9.61
N GLU A 251 -29.75 -0.10 10.36
CA GLU A 251 -28.87 1.07 10.40
C GLU A 251 -28.21 1.32 9.03
N GLU A 252 -27.68 0.30 8.36
CA GLU A 252 -27.11 0.39 7.00
C GLU A 252 -28.12 0.90 5.97
N ARG A 253 -29.35 0.39 6.00
CA ARG A 253 -30.43 0.85 5.10
C ARG A 253 -30.77 2.31 5.34
N LYS A 254 -30.90 2.71 6.61
CA LYS A 254 -31.19 4.10 6.99
C LYS A 254 -30.07 5.04 6.53
N GLU A 255 -28.81 4.64 6.67
CA GLU A 255 -27.66 5.42 6.22
C GLU A 255 -27.64 5.54 4.69
N THR A 256 -27.92 4.46 3.96
CA THR A 256 -27.98 4.45 2.50
C THR A 256 -29.11 5.35 1.97
N GLU A 257 -30.30 5.29 2.59
CA GLU A 257 -31.42 6.16 2.26
C GLU A 257 -31.12 7.63 2.53
N ALA A 258 -30.46 7.94 3.66
CA ALA A 258 -30.03 9.30 3.98
C ALA A 258 -29.00 9.84 2.97
N LYS A 259 -28.01 9.03 2.59
CA LYS A 259 -27.03 9.37 1.56
C LYS A 259 -27.70 9.67 0.22
N LYS A 260 -28.61 8.79 -0.21
CA LYS A 260 -29.35 8.98 -1.47
C LYS A 260 -30.14 10.29 -1.46
N ARG A 261 -30.87 10.57 -0.37
CA ARG A 261 -31.63 11.82 -0.20
C ARG A 261 -30.73 13.05 -0.33
N LEU A 262 -29.54 13.03 0.25
CA LEU A 262 -28.58 14.13 0.14
C LEU A 262 -28.12 14.33 -1.30
N LEU A 263 -27.77 13.26 -2.01
CA LEU A 263 -27.31 13.33 -3.40
C LEU A 263 -28.39 13.86 -4.35
N ASP A 264 -29.64 13.40 -4.17
CA ASP A 264 -30.78 13.90 -4.94
C ASP A 264 -30.94 15.42 -4.75
N ALA A 265 -30.81 15.91 -3.50
CA ALA A 265 -30.88 17.33 -3.18
C ALA A 265 -29.73 18.16 -3.77
N LEU A 266 -28.50 17.64 -3.78
CA LEU A 266 -27.35 18.30 -4.42
C LEU A 266 -27.52 18.38 -5.94
N LYS A 267 -28.08 17.32 -6.55
CA LYS A 267 -28.39 17.25 -7.98
C LYS A 267 -29.45 18.26 -8.38
N GLU A 268 -30.55 18.37 -7.63
CA GLU A 268 -31.62 19.34 -7.87
C GLU A 268 -31.12 20.80 -7.83
N ARG A 269 -30.09 21.08 -7.02
CA ARG A 269 -29.46 22.40 -6.90
C ARG A 269 -28.44 22.71 -7.99
N ASN A 270 -28.23 21.80 -8.95
CA ASN A 270 -27.25 21.94 -10.04
C ASN A 270 -25.83 22.27 -9.55
N LEU A 271 -25.43 21.72 -8.39
CA LEU A 271 -24.10 21.97 -7.82
C LEU A 271 -23.03 21.26 -8.65
N ASN A 272 -21.99 22.02 -9.04
CA ASN A 272 -20.84 21.49 -9.74
C ASN A 272 -19.68 21.32 -8.76
N LEU A 273 -19.55 20.13 -8.17
CA LEU A 273 -18.43 19.79 -7.31
C LEU A 273 -17.18 19.51 -8.16
N SER A 274 -16.00 19.90 -7.67
CA SER A 274 -14.72 19.57 -8.30
C SER A 274 -13.90 18.68 -7.37
N PRO A 275 -13.49 17.46 -7.77
CA PRO A 275 -13.78 16.83 -9.08
C PRO A 275 -15.26 16.52 -9.28
N ARG A 276 -15.72 16.46 -10.54
CA ARG A 276 -17.13 16.20 -10.88
C ARG A 276 -17.59 14.90 -10.24
N VAL A 277 -18.74 14.96 -9.56
CA VAL A 277 -19.33 13.83 -8.86
C VAL A 277 -20.57 13.34 -9.62
N PRO A 278 -20.65 12.03 -9.96
CA PRO A 278 -21.86 11.45 -10.51
C PRO A 278 -22.91 11.24 -9.41
N PHE A 279 -23.90 12.12 -9.33
CA PHE A 279 -24.98 12.02 -8.33
C PHE A 279 -25.92 10.82 -8.54
N ASP A 280 -25.89 10.20 -9.73
CA ASP A 280 -26.73 9.06 -10.10
C ASP A 280 -26.25 7.71 -9.55
N HIS A 281 -25.03 7.67 -9.01
CA HIS A 281 -24.40 6.44 -8.51
C HIS A 281 -23.96 6.61 -7.04
N PRO A 282 -24.88 6.53 -6.07
CA PRO A 282 -24.57 6.69 -4.63
C PRO A 282 -23.47 5.74 -4.13
N GLU A 283 -23.37 4.55 -4.72
CA GLU A 283 -22.35 3.54 -4.42
C GLU A 283 -20.92 3.96 -4.80
N LEU A 284 -20.76 4.87 -5.75
CA LEU A 284 -19.46 5.39 -6.18
C LEU A 284 -19.06 6.68 -5.45
N MET A 285 -19.93 7.22 -4.60
CA MET A 285 -19.70 8.48 -3.91
C MET A 285 -18.87 8.32 -2.63
N ASP A 286 -17.76 9.04 -2.57
CA ASP A 286 -17.00 9.23 -1.33
C ASP A 286 -17.56 10.40 -0.52
N MET A 287 -18.20 10.10 0.62
CA MET A 287 -18.76 11.09 1.53
C MET A 287 -17.71 11.98 2.20
N ALA A 288 -16.43 11.58 2.22
CA ALA A 288 -15.35 12.45 2.71
C ALA A 288 -15.29 13.77 1.94
N ARG A 289 -15.74 13.80 0.68
CA ARG A 289 -15.79 15.02 -0.15
C ARG A 289 -16.80 16.05 0.34
N LEU A 290 -17.82 15.63 1.07
CA LEU A 290 -18.86 16.49 1.65
C LEU A 290 -18.63 16.70 3.15
N THR A 291 -17.47 16.27 3.65
CA THR A 291 -17.13 16.27 5.07
C THR A 291 -15.94 17.18 5.31
N VAL A 292 -16.09 18.15 6.21
CA VAL A 292 -15.01 18.98 6.70
C VAL A 292 -14.34 18.24 7.86
N SER A 293 -13.06 17.91 7.68
CA SER A 293 -12.22 17.26 8.68
C SER A 293 -11.02 18.14 8.98
N LEU A 294 -11.03 18.85 10.10
CA LEU A 294 -9.90 19.65 10.55
C LEU A 294 -9.19 18.95 11.72
N PRO A 295 -7.84 18.94 11.77
CA PRO A 295 -7.08 18.25 12.82
C PRO A 295 -7.43 18.69 14.26
N LEU A 296 -7.97 19.90 14.41
CA LEU A 296 -8.37 20.49 15.70
C LEU A 296 -9.80 20.14 16.12
N MET A 297 -10.58 19.46 15.28
CA MET A 297 -11.96 19.09 15.57
C MET A 297 -12.04 17.65 16.11
N HIS A 298 -12.86 17.44 17.13
CA HIS A 298 -13.15 16.10 17.68
C HIS A 298 -14.19 15.33 16.87
N THR A 299 -14.93 16.01 15.99
CA THR A 299 -16.01 15.47 15.16
C THR A 299 -15.85 15.92 13.72
N HIS A 300 -16.23 15.05 12.79
CA HIS A 300 -16.33 15.38 11.37
C HIS A 300 -17.68 16.04 11.10
N GLU A 301 -17.68 17.19 10.43
CA GLU A 301 -18.92 17.89 10.06
C GLU A 301 -19.21 17.65 8.58
N CYS A 302 -20.44 17.25 8.25
CA CYS A 302 -20.86 16.97 6.89
C CYS A 302 -22.09 17.81 6.55
N VAL A 303 -22.28 18.10 5.26
CA VAL A 303 -23.50 18.74 4.77
C VAL A 303 -24.71 17.92 5.20
N LYS A 304 -25.62 18.54 5.94
CA LYS A 304 -26.79 17.89 6.55
C LYS A 304 -28.07 18.64 6.22
N PHE A 305 -29.23 18.05 6.51
CA PHE A 305 -30.51 18.74 6.45
C PHE A 305 -30.84 19.37 7.80
N ASP A 306 -31.41 20.56 7.80
CA ASP A 306 -32.12 21.11 8.96
C ASP A 306 -33.53 20.51 9.10
N ASP A 307 -34.25 20.93 10.14
CA ASP A 307 -35.63 20.49 10.40
C ASP A 307 -36.61 20.89 9.28
N ASP A 308 -36.28 21.96 8.53
CA ASP A 308 -37.05 22.50 7.41
C ASP A 308 -36.66 21.90 6.06
N SER A 309 -35.77 20.90 6.03
CA SER A 309 -35.24 20.22 4.84
C SER A 309 -34.40 21.10 3.89
N ASN A 310 -33.80 22.18 4.40
CA ASN A 310 -32.76 22.91 3.69
C ASN A 310 -31.38 22.30 3.98
N LEU A 311 -30.44 22.48 3.05
CA LEU A 311 -29.06 22.08 3.27
C LEU A 311 -28.37 23.03 4.27
N VAL A 312 -27.61 22.42 5.17
CA VAL A 312 -26.78 23.09 6.16
C VAL A 312 -25.33 22.80 5.84
N TRP A 313 -24.58 23.85 5.60
CA TRP A 313 -23.19 23.82 5.16
C TRP A 313 -22.24 24.17 6.32
N PRO A 314 -21.17 23.38 6.52
CA PRO A 314 -20.04 23.80 7.33
C PRO A 314 -19.21 24.84 6.55
N ILE A 315 -18.94 25.99 7.17
CA ILE A 315 -18.14 27.07 6.59
C ILE A 315 -16.89 27.28 7.43
N LEU A 316 -15.72 27.25 6.78
CA LEU A 316 -14.43 27.59 7.39
C LEU A 316 -14.09 29.04 7.07
N LEU A 317 -13.89 29.85 8.10
CA LEU A 317 -13.32 31.20 8.01
C LEU A 317 -11.84 31.14 8.39
N GLN A 318 -10.98 31.71 7.56
CA GLN A 318 -9.56 31.81 7.85
C GLN A 318 -9.14 33.27 7.95
N TYR A 319 -8.27 33.56 8.91
CA TYR A 319 -7.67 34.88 9.15
C TYR A 319 -6.15 34.74 8.99
N PRO A 320 -5.63 34.77 7.74
CA PRO A 320 -4.23 34.42 7.46
C PRO A 320 -3.21 35.33 8.17
N GLU A 321 -3.54 36.60 8.37
CA GLU A 321 -2.65 37.55 9.06
C GLU A 321 -2.46 37.20 10.54
N ALA A 322 -3.51 36.69 11.18
CA ALA A 322 -3.49 36.26 12.59
C ALA A 322 -3.11 34.76 12.75
N GLY A 323 -3.11 33.99 11.66
CA GLY A 323 -2.93 32.54 11.70
C GLY A 323 -4.08 31.84 12.44
N GLN A 324 -5.29 32.39 12.38
CA GLN A 324 -6.47 31.88 13.09
C GLN A 324 -7.51 31.34 12.12
N THR A 325 -8.39 30.46 12.61
CA THR A 325 -9.48 29.88 11.83
C THR A 325 -10.72 29.71 12.71
N ASP A 326 -11.90 30.02 12.16
CA ASP A 326 -13.20 29.74 12.77
C ASP A 326 -13.99 28.76 11.91
N VAL A 327 -14.83 27.93 12.53
CA VAL A 327 -15.70 26.97 11.83
C VAL A 327 -17.14 27.21 12.24
N LEU A 328 -18.00 27.41 11.25
CA LEU A 328 -19.43 27.57 11.42
C LEU A 328 -20.10 26.28 10.95
N THR A 329 -20.59 25.49 11.89
CA THR A 329 -21.07 24.12 11.62
C THR A 329 -22.52 24.05 11.15
N GLU A 330 -23.31 25.11 11.39
CA GLU A 330 -24.75 25.13 11.15
C GLU A 330 -25.21 26.31 10.29
N THR A 331 -24.67 26.41 9.07
CA THR A 331 -25.07 27.49 8.15
C THR A 331 -26.11 27.01 7.15
N SER A 332 -27.36 27.47 7.27
CA SER A 332 -28.39 27.21 6.26
C SER A 332 -27.98 27.78 4.89
N GLU A 333 -28.26 27.04 3.82
CA GLU A 333 -28.01 27.46 2.44
C GLU A 333 -28.81 28.71 2.01
N LEU A 334 -29.88 29.03 2.74
CA LEU A 334 -30.71 30.22 2.49
C LEU A 334 -30.13 31.48 3.13
N THR A 335 -29.15 31.34 4.03
CA THR A 335 -28.52 32.45 4.73
C THR A 335 -27.51 33.14 3.82
N ALA A 336 -27.68 34.45 3.61
CA ALA A 336 -26.68 35.23 2.90
C ALA A 336 -25.38 35.30 3.71
N ILE A 337 -24.23 35.05 3.06
CA ILE A 337 -22.91 35.11 3.71
C ILE A 337 -22.69 36.44 4.44
N GLY A 338 -23.21 37.55 3.90
CA GLY A 338 -23.12 38.85 4.56
C GLY A 338 -23.82 38.90 5.92
N GLU A 339 -24.97 38.25 6.08
CA GLU A 339 -25.68 38.17 7.36
C GLU A 339 -24.91 37.31 8.36
N LEU A 340 -24.32 36.21 7.89
CA LEU A 340 -23.46 35.35 8.70
C LEU A 340 -22.24 36.12 9.22
N LEU A 341 -21.53 36.82 8.34
CA LEU A 341 -20.35 37.60 8.71
C LEU A 341 -20.69 38.77 9.63
N LYS A 342 -21.87 39.40 9.49
CA LYS A 342 -22.36 40.40 10.46
C LYS A 342 -22.47 39.85 11.86
N GLU A 343 -22.93 38.60 12.00
CA GLU A 343 -23.04 37.95 13.31
C GLU A 343 -21.67 37.60 13.87
N VAL A 344 -20.85 36.92 13.06
CA VAL A 344 -19.52 36.43 13.48
C VAL A 344 -18.59 37.58 13.87
N LEU A 345 -18.64 38.70 13.14
CA LEU A 345 -17.76 39.86 13.35
C LEU A 345 -18.41 40.94 14.22
N ARG A 346 -19.57 40.67 14.84
CA ARG A 346 -20.30 41.63 15.68
C ARG A 346 -19.48 42.04 16.90
N GLU A 347 -18.82 41.08 17.53
CA GLU A 347 -17.98 41.29 18.72
C GLU A 347 -16.53 40.91 18.42
N PRO A 348 -15.55 41.56 19.06
CA PRO A 348 -14.15 41.26 18.82
C PRO A 348 -13.80 39.85 19.29
N ALA A 349 -13.13 39.09 18.44
CA ALA A 349 -12.58 37.79 18.81
C ALA A 349 -11.45 37.96 19.85
N GLN A 350 -11.18 36.92 20.66
CA GLN A 350 -10.11 36.97 21.67
C GLN A 350 -8.73 37.29 21.10
N TRP A 351 -8.49 36.86 19.86
CA TRP A 351 -7.25 37.10 19.12
C TRP A 351 -7.25 38.46 18.36
N ASP A 352 -8.39 39.16 18.32
CA ASP A 352 -8.56 40.50 17.73
C ASP A 352 -9.10 41.52 18.76
N PRO A 353 -8.34 41.83 19.83
CA PRO A 353 -8.79 42.73 20.89
C PRO A 353 -8.98 44.19 20.42
N GLU A 354 -8.38 44.56 19.28
CA GLU A 354 -8.52 45.88 18.66
C GLU A 354 -9.76 45.96 17.74
N HIS A 355 -10.50 44.86 17.58
CA HIS A 355 -11.67 44.72 16.70
C HIS A 355 -11.37 45.19 15.27
N LYS A 356 -10.24 44.75 14.71
CA LYS A 356 -9.83 45.04 13.35
C LYS A 356 -10.72 44.38 12.31
N PHE A 357 -11.39 43.27 12.60
CA PHE A 357 -12.32 42.61 11.69
C PHE A 357 -13.77 42.98 12.05
N GLN A 358 -14.36 43.90 11.29
CA GLN A 358 -15.73 44.37 11.46
C GLN A 358 -16.48 44.18 10.15
N PHE A 359 -17.78 43.91 10.19
CA PHE A 359 -18.53 43.72 8.95
C PHE A 359 -18.38 44.88 7.96
N ASP A 360 -18.35 46.13 8.45
CA ASP A 360 -18.21 47.33 7.62
C ASP A 360 -16.84 47.46 6.92
N ASN A 361 -15.83 46.72 7.39
CA ASN A 361 -14.51 46.68 6.78
C ASN A 361 -14.22 45.39 6.00
N VAL A 362 -15.12 44.41 6.05
CA VAL A 362 -15.08 43.24 5.17
C VAL A 362 -15.64 43.63 3.82
N ARG A 363 -14.86 43.42 2.78
CA ARG A 363 -15.23 43.75 1.41
C ARG A 363 -15.12 42.53 0.50
N GLN A 364 -15.92 42.51 -0.56
CA GLN A 364 -15.81 41.51 -1.62
C GLN A 364 -14.62 41.83 -2.53
N PHE A 365 -13.43 41.63 -1.99
CA PHE A 365 -12.19 42.18 -2.53
C PHE A 365 -11.95 41.82 -4.01
N LEU A 366 -11.95 40.53 -4.36
CA LEU A 366 -11.65 40.08 -5.74
C LEU A 366 -12.79 40.40 -6.73
N TYR A 367 -14.04 40.08 -6.37
CA TYR A 367 -15.18 40.15 -7.28
C TYR A 367 -15.67 41.58 -7.57
N THR A 368 -15.38 42.53 -6.66
CA THR A 368 -15.82 43.92 -6.81
C THR A 368 -14.63 44.86 -6.92
N GLU A 369 -13.95 45.17 -5.81
CA GLU A 369 -12.92 46.21 -5.77
C GLU A 369 -11.76 45.96 -6.74
N VAL A 370 -11.18 44.77 -6.73
CA VAL A 370 -10.06 44.43 -7.63
C VAL A 370 -10.52 44.41 -9.08
N LYS A 371 -11.72 43.88 -9.37
CA LYS A 371 -12.29 43.87 -10.73
C LYS A 371 -12.48 45.29 -11.26
N GLU A 372 -13.18 46.15 -10.51
CA GLU A 372 -13.45 47.54 -10.90
C GLU A 372 -12.16 48.35 -11.06
N TRP A 373 -11.22 48.18 -10.12
CA TRP A 373 -9.89 48.78 -10.21
C TRP A 373 -9.15 48.31 -11.45
N LEU A 374 -9.16 46.99 -11.73
CA LEU A 374 -8.47 46.41 -12.87
C LEU A 374 -9.08 46.87 -14.20
N GLN A 375 -10.41 46.96 -14.31
CA GLN A 375 -11.08 47.56 -15.47
C GLN A 375 -10.60 49.00 -15.70
N LYS A 376 -10.56 49.79 -14.63
CA LYS A 376 -10.15 51.20 -14.70
C LYS A 376 -8.68 51.37 -15.11
N VAL A 377 -7.77 50.55 -14.55
CA VAL A 377 -6.33 50.66 -14.81
C VAL A 377 -5.94 50.06 -16.17
N SER A 378 -6.54 48.93 -16.54
CA SER A 378 -6.22 48.25 -17.80
C SER A 378 -6.97 48.84 -19.01
N GLY A 379 -8.08 49.54 -18.78
CA GLY A 379 -8.98 49.99 -19.85
C GLY A 379 -9.74 48.85 -20.54
N VAL A 380 -9.70 47.63 -19.98
CA VAL A 380 -10.40 46.46 -20.53
C VAL A 380 -11.75 46.31 -19.83
N GLU A 381 -12.79 46.09 -20.61
CA GLU A 381 -14.11 45.71 -20.10
C GLU A 381 -14.09 44.25 -19.64
N LEU A 382 -14.29 44.04 -18.33
CA LEU A 382 -14.37 42.71 -17.72
C LEU A 382 -15.83 42.33 -17.52
N THR A 383 -16.11 41.04 -17.63
CA THR A 383 -17.43 40.49 -17.32
C THR A 383 -17.60 40.33 -15.80
N GLU A 384 -18.83 40.05 -15.36
CA GLU A 384 -19.09 39.71 -13.94
C GLU A 384 -18.44 38.38 -13.50
N GLN A 385 -18.05 37.52 -14.44
CA GLN A 385 -17.38 36.26 -14.14
C GLN A 385 -15.95 36.50 -13.64
N VAL A 386 -15.69 36.00 -12.44
CA VAL A 386 -14.35 35.84 -11.85
C VAL A 386 -14.23 34.40 -11.36
N ASP A 387 -13.31 33.65 -11.94
CA ASP A 387 -13.04 32.27 -11.54
C ASP A 387 -12.01 32.27 -10.41
N CYS A 388 -12.27 31.59 -9.30
CA CYS A 388 -11.35 31.48 -8.15
C CYS A 388 -11.19 30.01 -7.74
N ASN A 389 -9.95 29.58 -7.48
CA ASN A 389 -9.61 28.28 -6.91
C ASN A 389 -8.60 28.43 -5.77
N GLY A 390 -8.73 27.60 -4.74
CA GLY A 390 -7.71 27.42 -3.71
C GLY A 390 -6.74 26.30 -4.11
N SER A 391 -5.45 26.56 -4.06
CA SER A 391 -4.41 25.58 -4.37
C SER A 391 -3.45 25.41 -3.20
N CYS A 392 -3.10 24.16 -2.91
CA CYS A 392 -2.05 23.76 -1.97
C CYS A 392 -1.02 22.94 -2.74
N TYR A 393 0.22 23.45 -2.83
CA TYR A 393 1.34 22.71 -3.40
C TYR A 393 2.19 22.18 -2.23
N ALA A 394 2.25 20.87 -2.08
CA ALA A 394 3.10 20.16 -1.13
C ALA A 394 4.46 19.82 -1.78
N ARG A 395 5.38 19.24 -1.00
CA ARG A 395 6.70 18.82 -1.52
C ARG A 395 6.55 17.97 -2.77
N THR A 396 7.43 18.16 -3.76
CA THR A 396 7.43 17.58 -5.11
C THR A 396 6.38 18.14 -6.09
N ASP A 397 5.35 18.84 -5.62
CA ASP A 397 4.35 19.43 -6.50
C ASP A 397 4.97 20.54 -7.35
N SER A 398 4.51 20.62 -8.60
CA SER A 398 4.89 21.65 -9.55
C SER A 398 3.78 21.87 -10.57
N LEU A 399 3.82 23.01 -11.25
CA LEU A 399 2.96 23.27 -12.42
C LEU A 399 3.85 23.66 -13.58
N LEU A 400 3.91 22.81 -14.61
CA LEU A 400 4.79 22.95 -15.76
C LEU A 400 4.45 24.19 -16.63
N PRO A 401 5.35 24.63 -17.53
CA PRO A 401 5.15 25.83 -18.32
C PRO A 401 3.89 25.83 -19.17
N HIS A 402 3.04 26.84 -18.97
CA HIS A 402 1.78 27.08 -19.69
C HIS A 402 1.54 28.59 -19.81
N ASN A 403 0.51 29.02 -20.56
CA ASN A 403 0.23 30.43 -20.81
C ASN A 403 -1.18 30.90 -20.40
N ASP A 404 -1.97 30.01 -19.79
CA ASP A 404 -3.37 30.24 -19.36
C ASP A 404 -4.35 30.64 -20.47
N LEU A 405 -3.97 30.47 -21.74
CA LEU A 405 -4.73 30.95 -22.87
C LEU A 405 -5.97 30.08 -23.15
N ILE A 406 -7.04 30.36 -22.41
CA ILE A 406 -8.36 29.74 -22.57
C ILE A 406 -9.39 30.83 -22.90
N GLU A 407 -10.13 30.63 -23.99
CA GLU A 407 -11.15 31.51 -24.60
C GLU A 407 -11.30 32.93 -24.01
N THR A 408 -12.00 33.05 -22.87
CA THR A 408 -12.45 34.32 -22.28
C THR A 408 -11.55 34.86 -21.17
N ARG A 409 -10.54 34.10 -20.75
CA ARG A 409 -9.60 34.50 -19.69
C ARG A 409 -8.81 35.72 -20.14
N ARG A 410 -8.82 36.77 -19.32
CA ARG A 410 -8.18 38.05 -19.66
C ARG A 410 -7.02 38.40 -18.73
N PHE A 411 -7.22 38.29 -17.43
CA PHE A 411 -6.18 38.51 -16.44
C PHE A 411 -6.13 37.31 -15.49
N ALA A 412 -4.96 36.73 -15.34
CA ALA A 412 -4.70 35.73 -14.31
C ALA A 412 -4.26 36.44 -13.03
N PHE A 413 -4.66 35.92 -11.89
CA PHE A 413 -4.18 36.39 -10.60
C PHE A 413 -3.81 35.23 -9.68
N VAL A 414 -2.88 35.51 -8.77
CA VAL A 414 -2.51 34.61 -7.68
C VAL A 414 -2.32 35.43 -6.41
N TYR A 415 -3.03 35.08 -5.35
CA TYR A 415 -2.95 35.66 -4.03
C TYR A 415 -2.37 34.65 -3.04
N TYR A 416 -1.25 35.00 -2.42
CA TYR A 416 -0.46 34.09 -1.60
C TYR A 416 -0.81 34.16 -0.10
N MET A 417 -0.97 32.98 0.51
CA MET A 417 -1.28 32.80 1.93
C MET A 417 -0.20 31.99 2.67
N THR A 418 1.01 32.01 2.14
CA THR A 418 2.22 31.32 2.62
C THR A 418 2.85 32.00 3.83
N SER A 419 4.04 31.54 4.27
CA SER A 419 4.87 32.25 5.24
C SER A 419 5.36 33.61 4.72
N ALA A 420 5.55 34.55 5.66
CA ALA A 420 6.10 35.87 5.36
C ALA A 420 7.61 35.82 5.03
N ASN A 421 8.30 34.76 5.45
CA ASN A 421 9.75 34.59 5.26
C ASN A 421 10.03 33.45 4.28
N TRP A 422 9.37 33.45 3.11
CA TRP A 422 9.57 32.42 2.10
C TRP A 422 10.97 32.52 1.49
N ASP A 423 11.75 31.44 1.58
CA ASP A 423 13.07 31.34 0.96
C ASP A 423 12.96 30.50 -0.31
N SER A 424 12.99 31.16 -1.47
CA SER A 424 12.92 30.51 -2.78
C SER A 424 13.95 29.38 -2.97
N ALA A 425 15.15 29.49 -2.39
CA ALA A 425 16.19 28.47 -2.55
C ALA A 425 15.92 27.22 -1.70
N ALA A 426 15.35 27.40 -0.52
CA ALA A 426 15.05 26.30 0.40
C ALA A 426 13.66 25.67 0.15
N ASN A 427 12.68 26.50 -0.20
CA ASN A 427 11.28 26.10 -0.32
C ASN A 427 10.86 25.77 -1.76
N GLY A 428 11.42 26.44 -2.76
CA GLY A 428 10.91 26.39 -4.13
C GLY A 428 9.55 27.08 -4.26
N GLY A 429 8.68 26.61 -5.18
CA GLY A 429 7.31 27.13 -5.32
C GLY A 429 7.17 28.52 -5.97
N ASP A 430 8.26 29.10 -6.46
CA ASP A 430 8.25 30.42 -7.12
C ASP A 430 7.37 30.43 -8.37
N LEU A 431 6.67 31.55 -8.61
CA LEU A 431 6.10 31.82 -9.92
C LEU A 431 7.21 32.27 -10.87
N GLN A 432 7.50 31.48 -11.89
CA GLN A 432 8.55 31.75 -12.86
C GLN A 432 7.96 32.14 -14.21
N LEU A 433 8.39 33.27 -14.77
CA LEU A 433 7.96 33.77 -16.07
C LEU A 433 9.05 33.51 -17.12
N PHE A 434 8.67 33.18 -18.35
CA PHE A 434 9.62 32.83 -19.41
C PHE A 434 9.78 33.93 -20.45
N ASN A 435 11.00 34.04 -20.99
CA ASN A 435 11.23 34.69 -22.28
C ASN A 435 10.65 33.82 -23.40
N HIS A 436 10.36 34.42 -24.55
CA HIS A 436 9.93 33.68 -25.73
C HIS A 436 10.83 33.93 -26.94
N ASP A 437 10.84 32.97 -27.87
CA ASP A 437 11.52 33.12 -29.14
C ASP A 437 10.67 33.88 -30.17
N LYS A 438 11.14 33.94 -31.43
CA LYS A 438 10.43 34.59 -32.54
C LYS A 438 9.11 33.90 -32.92
N SER A 439 8.96 32.62 -32.55
CA SER A 439 7.77 31.81 -32.76
C SER A 439 6.83 31.84 -31.54
N LEU A 440 7.10 32.73 -30.57
CA LEU A 440 6.35 32.88 -29.31
C LEU A 440 6.40 31.63 -28.41
N GLN A 441 7.37 30.74 -28.60
CA GLN A 441 7.56 29.58 -27.73
C GLN A 441 8.45 29.95 -26.53
N PRO A 442 8.19 29.41 -25.33
CA PRO A 442 8.96 29.74 -24.14
C PRO A 442 10.39 29.18 -24.22
N THR A 443 11.33 29.94 -23.68
CA THR A 443 12.76 29.64 -23.71
C THR A 443 13.30 29.44 -22.29
N ILE A 444 13.99 30.44 -21.74
CA ILE A 444 14.55 30.44 -20.40
C ILE A 444 13.66 31.24 -19.45
N VAL A 445 13.77 30.96 -18.16
CA VAL A 445 13.16 31.80 -17.11
C VAL A 445 13.76 33.20 -17.19
N ALA A 446 12.90 34.19 -17.38
CA ALA A 446 13.26 35.61 -17.45
C ALA A 446 13.29 36.23 -16.05
N THR A 447 12.31 35.89 -15.23
CA THR A 447 12.16 36.41 -13.86
C THR A 447 11.35 35.44 -13.02
N GLN A 448 11.43 35.58 -11.70
CA GLN A 448 10.70 34.77 -10.75
C GLN A 448 10.24 35.59 -9.54
N PHE A 449 9.12 35.18 -8.96
CA PHE A 449 8.51 35.83 -7.81
C PHE A 449 8.26 34.80 -6.71
N ALA A 450 8.85 35.06 -5.53
CA ALA A 450 8.58 34.28 -4.34
C ALA A 450 7.10 34.44 -3.93
N PRO A 451 6.41 33.36 -3.54
CA PRO A 451 5.05 33.42 -3.02
C PRO A 451 5.11 33.98 -1.59
N LEU A 452 5.16 35.30 -1.42
CA LEU A 452 5.21 35.93 -0.11
C LEU A 452 3.80 36.09 0.47
N ARG A 453 3.63 35.90 1.78
CA ARG A 453 2.35 36.13 2.46
C ARG A 453 1.73 37.47 2.08
N ASN A 454 0.41 37.46 1.83
CA ASN A 454 -0.38 38.66 1.54
C ASN A 454 0.15 39.44 0.32
N SER A 455 0.58 38.71 -0.71
CA SER A 455 0.96 39.31 -1.99
C SER A 455 0.02 38.84 -3.11
N LEU A 456 -0.40 39.79 -3.94
CA LEU A 456 -1.22 39.58 -5.13
C LEU A 456 -0.35 39.79 -6.37
N ILE A 457 -0.22 38.76 -7.20
CA ILE A 457 0.35 38.87 -8.54
C ILE A 457 -0.79 38.88 -9.55
N LEU A 458 -0.72 39.78 -10.53
CA LEU A 458 -1.71 39.89 -11.60
C LEU A 458 -1.01 40.13 -12.92
N PHE A 459 -1.42 39.41 -13.97
CA PHE A 459 -0.86 39.57 -15.32
C PHE A 459 -1.90 39.30 -16.41
N GLU A 460 -1.69 39.91 -17.57
CA GLU A 460 -2.55 39.72 -18.74
C GLU A 460 -2.30 38.35 -19.40
N VAL A 461 -3.37 37.62 -19.67
CA VAL A 461 -3.34 36.36 -20.43
C VAL A 461 -3.15 36.66 -21.91
N SER A 462 -2.15 36.03 -22.53
CA SER A 462 -1.79 36.22 -23.93
C SER A 462 -0.99 35.03 -24.50
N GLU A 463 -0.69 35.03 -25.80
CA GLU A 463 0.17 34.02 -26.45
C GLU A 463 1.61 33.97 -25.88
N LYS A 464 1.99 34.96 -25.07
CA LYS A 464 3.35 35.16 -24.55
C LYS A 464 3.43 35.16 -23.02
N SER A 465 2.31 34.99 -22.30
CA SER A 465 2.27 34.94 -20.84
C SER A 465 2.71 33.57 -20.28
N TRP A 466 3.84 33.07 -20.78
CA TRP A 466 4.38 31.78 -20.38
C TRP A 466 4.92 31.84 -18.95
N HIS A 467 4.42 30.94 -18.11
CA HIS A 467 4.79 30.85 -16.72
C HIS A 467 4.68 29.42 -16.19
N ARG A 468 5.31 29.18 -15.05
CA ARG A 468 5.24 27.91 -14.31
C ARG A 468 5.25 28.18 -12.81
N VAL A 469 4.81 27.21 -12.03
CA VAL A 469 5.11 27.16 -10.59
C VAL A 469 6.30 26.22 -10.43
N ALA A 470 7.41 26.76 -9.93
CA ALA A 470 8.59 25.97 -9.63
C ALA A 470 8.25 24.87 -8.63
N GLU A 471 9.00 23.78 -8.69
CA GLU A 471 8.79 22.66 -7.79
C GLU A 471 8.92 23.06 -6.32
N MET A 472 8.07 22.49 -5.48
CA MET A 472 8.15 22.56 -4.03
C MET A 472 9.23 21.62 -3.49
N ILE A 473 10.20 22.17 -2.77
CA ILE A 473 11.33 21.41 -2.20
C ILE A 473 11.13 21.15 -0.69
N SER A 474 10.48 22.07 0.01
CA SER A 474 10.23 21.95 1.45
C SER A 474 8.93 21.22 1.78
N GLU A 475 8.85 20.69 3.00
CA GLU A 475 7.62 20.15 3.58
C GLU A 475 6.58 21.23 3.94
N GLU A 476 6.98 22.50 4.04
CA GLU A 476 6.03 23.61 4.21
C GLU A 476 5.23 23.82 2.92
N PRO A 477 3.88 23.69 2.95
CA PRO A 477 3.07 23.78 1.75
C PRO A 477 2.88 25.24 1.29
N ARG A 478 2.80 25.42 -0.03
CA ARG A 478 2.49 26.72 -0.65
C ARG A 478 0.99 26.85 -0.88
N LEU A 479 0.36 27.73 -0.10
CA LEU A 479 -1.07 28.04 -0.20
C LEU A 479 -1.32 29.29 -1.05
N SER A 480 -2.25 29.21 -1.99
CA SER A 480 -2.66 30.34 -2.81
C SER A 480 -4.13 30.28 -3.21
N ILE A 481 -4.76 31.44 -3.38
CA ILE A 481 -5.96 31.58 -4.19
C ILE A 481 -5.53 32.05 -5.58
N ASN A 482 -5.89 31.32 -6.62
CA ASN A 482 -5.58 31.69 -8.00
C ASN A 482 -6.83 31.66 -8.86
N GLY A 483 -6.80 32.40 -9.97
CA GLY A 483 -8.00 32.57 -10.75
C GLY A 483 -7.85 33.49 -11.94
N TRP A 484 -8.98 33.75 -12.60
CA TRP A 484 -9.02 34.59 -13.79
C TRP A 484 -10.18 35.58 -13.77
N PHE A 485 -9.90 36.79 -14.24
CA PHE A 485 -10.92 37.75 -14.66
C PHE A 485 -11.22 37.54 -16.15
N HIS A 486 -12.49 37.54 -16.51
CA HIS A 486 -12.93 37.24 -17.87
C HIS A 486 -13.34 38.50 -18.64
N SER A 487 -13.26 38.41 -19.96
CA SER A 487 -13.74 39.44 -20.89
C SER A 487 -14.50 38.80 -22.04
N THR A 488 -15.22 39.62 -22.82
CA THR A 488 -15.92 39.17 -24.04
C THR A 488 -14.96 38.84 -25.19
N ARG A 489 -13.68 39.20 -25.10
CA ARG A 489 -12.64 38.84 -26.07
C ARG A 489 -12.44 37.33 -26.07
N ARG A 490 -12.43 36.73 -27.27
CA ARG A 490 -11.99 35.35 -27.48
C ARG A 490 -10.60 35.34 -28.09
N LEU A 491 -9.70 34.56 -27.51
CA LEU A 491 -8.40 34.24 -28.08
C LEU A 491 -8.36 32.77 -28.48
N GLN A 492 -7.92 32.48 -29.72
CA GLN A 492 -7.64 31.12 -30.14
C GLN A 492 -6.14 30.85 -29.99
N PRO A 493 -5.74 29.84 -29.20
CA PRO A 493 -4.34 29.47 -29.08
C PRO A 493 -3.83 28.92 -30.41
N LYS A 494 -2.59 29.25 -30.78
CA LYS A 494 -1.90 28.59 -31.90
C LYS A 494 -1.47 27.21 -31.45
N LYS A 495 -1.79 26.19 -32.26
CA LYS A 495 -1.25 24.84 -32.07
C LYS A 495 0.28 24.88 -32.15
N PRO A 496 0.99 24.37 -31.13
CA PRO A 496 2.44 24.25 -31.21
C PRO A 496 2.86 23.28 -32.31
N ALA A 497 4.13 23.32 -32.69
CA ALA A 497 4.68 22.40 -33.69
C ALA A 497 5.07 21.07 -33.04
N VAL A 498 4.76 19.97 -33.73
CA VAL A 498 5.21 18.62 -33.36
C VAL A 498 6.74 18.52 -33.47
N GLU A 499 7.36 17.70 -32.62
CA GLU A 499 8.80 17.44 -32.70
C GLU A 499 9.16 16.76 -34.02
N SER A 500 10.14 17.34 -34.73
CA SER A 500 10.70 16.71 -35.92
C SER A 500 11.65 15.59 -35.54
N ILE A 501 11.15 14.35 -35.49
CA ILE A 501 11.95 13.16 -35.21
C ILE A 501 12.55 12.61 -36.51
N HIS A 502 13.86 12.38 -36.54
CA HIS A 502 14.51 11.73 -37.67
C HIS A 502 14.11 10.25 -37.76
N ARG A 503 13.57 9.85 -38.91
CA ARG A 503 13.12 8.47 -39.19
C ARG A 503 13.97 7.87 -40.30
N PHE A 504 14.35 6.60 -40.13
CA PHE A 504 15.11 5.81 -41.11
C PHE A 504 14.51 4.40 -41.20
N VAL A 505 14.86 3.63 -42.23
CA VAL A 505 14.50 2.21 -42.29
C VAL A 505 15.68 1.40 -41.73
N PRO A 506 15.48 0.43 -40.83
CA PRO A 506 16.58 -0.34 -40.27
C PRO A 506 17.44 -1.00 -41.35
N GLU A 507 18.75 -0.78 -41.28
CA GLU A 507 19.74 -1.25 -42.26
C GLU A 507 20.85 -2.06 -41.57
N ASN A 508 21.63 -2.80 -42.34
CA ASN A 508 22.80 -3.56 -41.86
C ASN A 508 22.50 -4.71 -40.88
N LYS A 509 23.48 -5.63 -40.75
CA LYS A 509 23.47 -6.71 -39.74
C LYS A 509 24.48 -6.38 -38.65
N CYS A 510 24.11 -6.57 -37.39
CA CYS A 510 25.01 -6.38 -36.25
C CYS A 510 25.30 -7.71 -35.50
N LYS A 511 26.40 -7.73 -34.73
CA LYS A 511 26.77 -8.87 -33.85
C LYS A 511 26.14 -8.72 -32.46
N PHE A 512 24.81 -8.72 -32.40
CA PHE A 512 24.06 -8.44 -31.16
C PHE A 512 24.24 -9.46 -30.02
N LEU A 513 24.66 -10.70 -30.31
CA LEU A 513 24.97 -11.74 -29.30
C LEU A 513 26.10 -11.36 -28.33
N LYS A 514 26.85 -10.28 -28.62
CA LYS A 514 27.87 -9.72 -27.73
C LYS A 514 27.36 -8.54 -26.90
N LEU A 515 26.10 -8.17 -27.03
CA LEU A 515 25.48 -7.01 -26.40
C LEU A 515 24.26 -7.39 -25.56
N ILE A 516 23.43 -8.30 -26.06
CA ILE A 516 22.15 -8.70 -25.45
C ILE A 516 22.29 -10.07 -24.80
N ASN A 517 21.55 -10.29 -23.72
CA ASN A 517 21.47 -11.57 -23.03
C ASN A 517 20.96 -12.68 -23.99
N LYS A 518 21.66 -13.82 -23.98
CA LYS A 518 21.39 -14.94 -24.90
C LYS A 518 20.03 -15.57 -24.66
N ASP A 519 19.46 -15.44 -23.48
CA ASP A 519 18.15 -16.01 -23.16
C ASP A 519 17.06 -15.49 -24.13
N PHE A 520 17.08 -14.20 -24.45
CA PHE A 520 16.16 -13.56 -25.40
C PHE A 520 16.42 -13.95 -26.87
N THR A 521 17.46 -14.73 -27.15
CA THR A 521 17.79 -15.22 -28.49
C THR A 521 17.37 -16.67 -28.72
N THR A 522 16.94 -17.36 -27.67
CA THR A 522 16.47 -18.75 -27.75
C THR A 522 15.03 -18.81 -28.23
N GLU A 523 14.71 -19.75 -29.13
CA GLU A 523 13.35 -19.88 -29.68
C GLU A 523 12.31 -20.16 -28.58
N LYS A 524 12.65 -21.00 -27.60
CA LYS A 524 11.77 -21.29 -26.47
C LYS A 524 11.36 -20.01 -25.74
N ARG A 525 12.34 -19.18 -25.36
CA ARG A 525 12.05 -17.94 -24.63
C ARG A 525 11.33 -16.92 -25.50
N GLN A 526 11.67 -16.84 -26.79
CA GLN A 526 10.98 -15.95 -27.74
C GLN A 526 9.50 -16.31 -27.85
N ASN A 527 9.17 -17.60 -27.96
CA ASN A 527 7.77 -18.05 -28.03
C ASN A 527 7.02 -17.76 -26.72
N GLU A 528 7.64 -18.01 -25.55
CA GLU A 528 7.05 -17.66 -24.24
C GLU A 528 6.76 -16.16 -24.14
N VAL A 529 7.74 -15.33 -24.51
CA VAL A 529 7.63 -13.88 -24.46
C VAL A 529 6.58 -13.35 -25.44
N GLN A 530 6.54 -13.90 -26.65
CA GLN A 530 5.56 -13.54 -27.67
C GLN A 530 4.14 -13.85 -27.22
N GLN A 531 3.93 -14.99 -26.55
CA GLN A 531 2.63 -15.33 -26.00
C GLN A 531 2.19 -14.32 -24.93
N ILE A 532 3.08 -13.96 -24.00
CA ILE A 532 2.80 -12.94 -22.98
C ILE A 532 2.48 -11.58 -23.62
N PHE A 533 3.21 -11.20 -24.66
CA PHE A 533 2.97 -9.95 -25.37
C PHE A 533 1.62 -9.96 -26.09
N SER A 534 1.21 -11.07 -26.69
CA SER A 534 -0.07 -11.20 -27.38
C SER A 534 -1.26 -11.00 -26.44
N ASP A 535 -1.12 -11.38 -25.16
CA ASP A 535 -2.19 -11.25 -24.16
C ASP A 535 -2.30 -9.82 -23.60
N ASN A 536 -1.19 -9.07 -23.54
CA ASN A 536 -1.12 -7.80 -22.80
C ASN A 536 -0.77 -6.57 -23.66
N SER A 537 -0.33 -6.75 -24.91
CA SER A 537 0.22 -5.68 -25.78
C SER A 537 1.42 -4.91 -25.20
N GLU A 538 1.97 -5.41 -24.09
CA GLU A 538 3.11 -4.87 -23.39
C GLU A 538 4.01 -5.98 -22.85
N LEU A 539 5.26 -5.64 -22.56
CA LEU A 539 6.23 -6.56 -22.01
C LEU A 539 7.32 -5.81 -21.27
N ASN A 540 7.81 -6.40 -20.18
CA ASN A 540 8.99 -5.93 -19.49
C ASN A 540 10.03 -7.06 -19.36
N LEU A 541 11.21 -6.86 -19.96
CA LEU A 541 12.30 -7.82 -20.02
C LEU A 541 13.47 -7.39 -19.15
N ASN A 542 13.63 -8.04 -17.99
CA ASN A 542 14.73 -7.77 -17.08
C ASN A 542 16.06 -8.39 -17.56
N GLY A 543 17.16 -7.68 -17.34
CA GLY A 543 18.50 -8.15 -17.69
C GLY A 543 18.73 -8.26 -19.20
N PHE A 544 18.20 -7.28 -19.96
CA PHE A 544 18.19 -7.33 -21.43
C PHE A 544 19.59 -7.24 -22.03
N LEU A 545 20.41 -6.27 -21.58
CA LEU A 545 21.81 -6.21 -21.95
C LEU A 545 22.64 -7.17 -21.11
N LEU A 546 23.78 -7.59 -21.65
CA LEU A 546 24.81 -8.25 -20.85
C LEU A 546 25.27 -7.30 -19.73
N GLU A 547 25.38 -7.82 -18.52
CA GLU A 547 25.69 -7.05 -17.30
C GLU A 547 26.93 -6.15 -17.44
N ASN A 548 27.99 -6.66 -18.08
CA ASN A 548 29.21 -5.87 -18.31
C ASN A 548 28.99 -4.73 -19.30
N ILE A 549 28.17 -4.95 -20.34
CA ILE A 549 27.84 -3.95 -21.36
C ILE A 549 26.97 -2.86 -20.76
N HIS A 550 25.97 -3.23 -19.96
CA HIS A 550 25.12 -2.28 -19.24
C HIS A 550 25.95 -1.35 -18.34
N LYS A 551 26.87 -1.90 -17.54
CA LYS A 551 27.78 -1.12 -16.69
C LYS A 551 28.73 -0.23 -17.48
N GLU A 552 29.29 -0.74 -18.58
CA GLU A 552 30.16 0.05 -19.45
C GLU A 552 29.43 1.25 -20.05
N VAL A 553 28.21 1.05 -20.57
CA VAL A 553 27.40 2.14 -21.15
C VAL A 553 26.96 3.14 -20.10
N PHE A 554 26.50 2.67 -18.94
CA PHE A 554 26.17 3.58 -17.84
C PHE A 554 27.38 4.45 -17.46
N THR A 555 28.53 3.84 -17.23
CA THR A 555 29.78 4.55 -16.89
C THR A 555 30.17 5.56 -17.97
N GLU A 556 30.11 5.15 -19.24
CA GLU A 556 30.44 6.00 -20.38
C GLU A 556 29.51 7.21 -20.50
N LEU A 557 28.21 7.04 -20.30
CA LEU A 557 27.22 8.11 -20.39
C LEU A 557 27.27 9.07 -19.20
N VAL A 558 27.43 8.56 -17.97
CA VAL A 558 27.60 9.40 -16.76
C VAL A 558 28.86 10.25 -16.85
N SER A 559 29.95 9.70 -17.37
CA SER A 559 31.24 10.39 -17.49
C SER A 559 31.27 11.47 -18.58
N ASN A 560 30.28 11.51 -19.48
CA ASN A 560 30.26 12.41 -20.64
C ASN A 560 28.95 13.24 -20.73
N PRO A 561 28.60 14.03 -19.70
CA PRO A 561 27.37 14.84 -19.70
C PRO A 561 27.29 15.84 -20.85
N SER A 562 28.44 16.36 -21.31
CA SER A 562 28.54 17.30 -22.43
C SER A 562 28.20 16.69 -23.80
N SER A 563 27.97 15.38 -23.87
CA SER A 563 27.46 14.72 -25.08
C SER A 563 25.96 14.92 -25.27
N PHE A 564 25.26 15.40 -24.24
CA PHE A 564 23.84 15.65 -24.27
C PHE A 564 23.51 17.12 -24.46
N LYS A 565 22.38 17.40 -25.12
CA LYS A 565 21.82 18.74 -25.29
C LYS A 565 20.37 18.74 -24.85
N THR A 566 19.98 19.72 -24.03
CA THR A 566 18.58 19.92 -23.65
C THR A 566 17.74 20.30 -24.87
N VAL A 567 16.65 19.57 -25.06
CA VAL A 567 15.67 19.76 -26.12
C VAL A 567 14.40 20.36 -25.52
N GLY A 568 13.81 21.31 -26.24
CA GLY A 568 12.58 22.00 -25.90
C GLY A 568 11.53 21.94 -27.02
N PRO A 569 10.61 22.91 -27.09
CA PRO A 569 10.44 24.06 -26.17
C PRO A 569 9.90 23.62 -24.80
N VAL A 570 10.12 24.43 -23.77
CA VAL A 570 9.88 24.03 -22.36
C VAL A 570 8.39 23.81 -22.01
N ASN A 571 7.46 24.37 -22.76
CA ASN A 571 6.03 24.04 -22.65
C ASN A 571 5.68 22.63 -23.13
N LYS A 572 6.58 21.97 -23.87
CA LYS A 572 6.39 20.61 -24.38
C LYS A 572 7.32 19.61 -23.75
N ARG A 573 8.60 19.97 -23.59
CA ARG A 573 9.61 19.08 -23.07
C ARG A 573 10.79 19.83 -22.49
N HIS A 574 11.40 19.21 -21.50
CA HIS A 574 12.70 19.57 -20.98
C HIS A 574 13.44 18.27 -20.73
N VAL A 575 14.20 17.82 -21.74
CA VAL A 575 14.91 16.55 -21.69
C VAL A 575 16.24 16.67 -22.42
N ALA A 576 17.28 16.08 -21.85
CA ALA A 576 18.61 16.05 -22.46
C ALA A 576 18.71 14.86 -23.43
N ARG A 577 18.97 15.13 -24.71
CA ARG A 577 19.15 14.11 -25.76
C ARG A 577 20.61 13.99 -26.17
N LEU A 578 21.08 12.78 -26.42
CA LEU A 578 22.43 12.52 -26.91
C LEU A 578 22.60 13.09 -28.32
N MET A 579 23.65 13.87 -28.55
CA MET A 579 23.97 14.44 -29.86
C MET A 579 24.60 13.37 -30.77
N GLU A 580 24.16 13.29 -32.02
CA GLU A 580 24.59 12.24 -32.96
C GLU A 580 26.10 12.29 -33.22
N GLU A 581 26.68 13.48 -33.40
CA GLU A 581 28.11 13.69 -33.59
C GLU A 581 28.97 13.30 -32.36
N LYS A 582 28.36 13.25 -31.17
CA LYS A 582 29.04 12.83 -29.94
C LYS A 582 28.85 11.34 -29.68
N ALA A 583 27.73 10.76 -30.11
CA ALA A 583 27.46 9.34 -29.96
C ALA A 583 28.54 8.47 -30.61
N GLU A 584 29.09 8.87 -31.76
CA GLU A 584 30.18 8.15 -32.46
C GLU A 584 31.49 8.06 -31.65
N GLN A 585 31.70 8.98 -30.70
CA GLN A 585 32.89 9.03 -29.85
C GLN A 585 32.78 8.08 -28.65
N LEU A 586 31.57 7.64 -28.34
CA LEU A 586 31.24 6.75 -27.23
C LEU A 586 31.29 5.30 -27.73
N LYS A 587 32.33 4.56 -27.36
CA LYS A 587 32.69 3.29 -27.96
C LYS A 587 31.64 2.20 -27.73
N THR A 588 31.13 2.04 -26.51
CA THR A 588 30.16 0.97 -26.22
C THR A 588 28.74 1.43 -26.51
N THR A 589 28.43 2.70 -26.24
CA THR A 589 27.14 3.34 -26.53
C THR A 589 26.83 3.34 -28.04
N SER A 590 27.77 3.76 -28.90
CA SER A 590 27.60 3.74 -30.36
C SER A 590 27.25 2.35 -30.86
N ARG A 591 27.91 1.30 -30.35
CA ARG A 591 27.63 -0.10 -30.71
C ARG A 591 26.21 -0.53 -30.33
N ILE A 592 25.67 -0.05 -29.22
CA ILE A 592 24.26 -0.29 -28.86
C ILE A 592 23.35 0.45 -29.82
N ILE A 593 23.60 1.74 -30.09
CA ILE A 593 22.80 2.54 -31.02
C ILE A 593 22.78 1.90 -32.42
N GLU A 594 23.94 1.51 -32.96
CA GLU A 594 24.05 0.79 -34.23
C GLU A 594 23.29 -0.54 -34.21
N CYS A 595 23.29 -1.24 -33.07
CA CYS A 595 22.51 -2.47 -32.90
C CYS A 595 21.01 -2.17 -32.97
N LEU A 596 20.52 -1.16 -32.25
CA LEU A 596 19.13 -0.74 -32.24
C LEU A 596 18.66 -0.23 -33.61
N LYS A 597 19.55 0.42 -34.38
CA LYS A 597 19.30 0.84 -35.77
C LYS A 597 19.32 -0.32 -36.79
N SER A 598 19.66 -1.55 -36.38
CA SER A 598 19.95 -2.65 -37.32
C SER A 598 18.75 -3.52 -37.71
N THR A 599 18.83 -4.15 -38.90
CA THR A 599 17.84 -5.18 -39.32
C THR A 599 17.82 -6.39 -38.38
N THR A 600 18.91 -6.65 -37.65
CA THR A 600 18.99 -7.76 -36.70
C THR A 600 18.12 -7.50 -35.49
N PHE A 601 18.14 -6.27 -34.95
CA PHE A 601 17.30 -5.89 -33.82
C PHE A 601 15.82 -5.80 -34.21
N ALA A 602 15.52 -5.24 -35.40
CA ALA A 602 14.15 -5.24 -35.94
C ALA A 602 13.56 -6.66 -36.03
N ARG A 603 14.35 -7.66 -36.50
CA ARG A 603 13.90 -9.06 -36.51
C ARG A 603 13.72 -9.65 -35.12
N LEU A 604 14.55 -9.26 -34.15
CA LEU A 604 14.38 -9.69 -32.76
C LEU A 604 13.08 -9.13 -32.18
N ALA A 605 12.83 -7.83 -32.34
CA ALA A 605 11.59 -7.18 -31.92
C ALA A 605 10.37 -7.90 -32.53
N ALA A 606 10.37 -8.13 -33.84
CA ALA A 606 9.30 -8.88 -34.52
C ALA A 606 9.07 -10.28 -33.94
N LYS A 607 10.13 -11.00 -33.58
CA LYS A 607 10.01 -12.33 -32.98
C LYS A 607 9.49 -12.29 -31.54
N LEU A 608 9.87 -11.28 -30.77
CA LEU A 608 9.43 -11.14 -29.38
C LEU A 608 7.97 -10.69 -29.28
N THR A 609 7.45 -10.01 -30.30
CA THR A 609 6.11 -9.40 -30.25
C THR A 609 5.12 -10.00 -31.22
N GLY A 610 5.59 -10.71 -32.26
CA GLY A 610 4.75 -11.15 -33.38
C GLY A 610 4.40 -10.04 -34.38
N VAL A 611 4.84 -8.79 -34.12
CA VAL A 611 4.50 -7.63 -34.94
C VAL A 611 5.44 -7.53 -36.15
N THR A 612 4.88 -7.25 -37.34
CA THR A 612 5.70 -7.09 -38.54
C THR A 612 6.28 -5.68 -38.62
N VAL A 613 7.58 -5.56 -38.29
CA VAL A 613 8.34 -4.29 -38.37
C VAL A 613 9.21 -4.18 -39.63
N SER A 614 9.08 -5.10 -40.59
CA SER A 614 9.90 -5.06 -41.82
C SER A 614 9.48 -3.90 -42.72
N GLY A 615 10.44 -3.02 -43.04
CA GLY A 615 10.18 -1.82 -43.84
C GLY A 615 9.52 -0.68 -43.05
N ALA A 616 9.27 -0.85 -41.75
CA ALA A 616 8.76 0.20 -40.89
C ALA A 616 9.78 1.34 -40.81
N GLN A 617 9.28 2.57 -40.81
CA GLN A 617 10.11 3.71 -40.41
C GLN A 617 10.46 3.55 -38.93
N THR A 618 11.67 3.92 -38.55
CA THR A 618 12.20 3.71 -37.21
C THR A 618 12.91 4.97 -36.74
N SER A 619 12.78 5.29 -35.46
CA SER A 619 13.59 6.31 -34.79
C SER A 619 14.34 5.67 -33.63
N VAL A 620 15.52 6.23 -33.31
CA VAL A 620 16.29 5.86 -32.12
C VAL A 620 16.70 7.13 -31.42
N THR A 621 16.35 7.24 -30.14
CA THR A 621 16.69 8.38 -29.30
C THR A 621 17.29 7.91 -27.99
N VAL A 622 18.27 8.67 -27.48
CA VAL A 622 18.88 8.40 -26.18
C VAL A 622 18.68 9.64 -25.31
N SER A 623 17.90 9.49 -24.25
CA SER A 623 17.63 10.55 -23.28
C SER A 623 18.42 10.32 -22.00
N ARG A 624 18.93 11.40 -21.42
CA ARG A 624 19.35 11.44 -20.02
C ARG A 624 18.17 11.98 -19.21
N VAL A 625 17.72 11.19 -18.25
CA VAL A 625 16.61 11.53 -17.36
C VAL A 625 17.17 11.76 -15.97
N GLU A 626 16.91 12.95 -15.45
CA GLU A 626 17.35 13.44 -14.15
C GLU A 626 16.34 14.46 -13.62
N HIS A 627 16.55 14.94 -12.39
CA HIS A 627 15.73 15.99 -11.80
C HIS A 627 15.41 17.14 -12.78
N GLY A 628 14.13 17.49 -12.90
CA GLY A 628 13.63 18.50 -13.83
C GLY A 628 13.31 17.99 -15.23
N THR A 629 13.47 16.69 -15.51
CA THR A 629 13.15 16.10 -16.83
C THR A 629 11.66 15.83 -16.98
N TYR A 630 11.08 16.20 -18.14
CA TYR A 630 9.69 15.88 -18.50
C TYR A 630 9.43 16.03 -20.00
N TRP A 631 8.31 15.48 -20.44
CA TRP A 631 7.60 15.95 -21.63
C TRP A 631 6.10 15.71 -21.45
N VAL A 632 5.30 16.55 -22.12
CA VAL A 632 3.83 16.58 -22.01
C VAL A 632 3.20 16.42 -23.39
N LEU A 633 1.89 16.11 -23.39
CA LEU A 633 1.10 15.90 -24.59
C LEU A 633 0.35 17.19 -24.99
N GLY A 634 -0.01 17.28 -26.26
CA GLY A 634 -1.05 18.19 -26.74
C GLY A 634 -1.72 17.63 -27.99
N ASP A 635 -2.75 18.33 -28.47
CA ASP A 635 -3.60 17.91 -29.58
C ASP A 635 -2.80 17.57 -30.85
N GLU A 636 -1.72 18.30 -31.12
CA GLU A 636 -0.87 18.05 -32.29
C GLU A 636 -0.10 16.72 -32.19
N ASP A 637 0.21 16.27 -30.97
CA ASP A 637 0.86 14.97 -30.74
C ASP A 637 -0.15 13.83 -30.98
N ALA A 638 -1.43 14.04 -30.62
CA ALA A 638 -2.53 13.12 -30.93
C ALA A 638 -2.75 12.99 -32.45
N GLU A 639 -2.83 14.11 -33.16
CA GLU A 639 -2.92 14.15 -34.62
C GLU A 639 -1.74 13.43 -35.30
N GLN A 640 -0.52 13.62 -34.78
CA GLN A 640 0.65 12.90 -35.28
C GLN A 640 0.58 11.40 -34.99
N SER A 641 0.14 10.99 -33.78
CA SER A 641 -0.03 9.58 -33.43
C SER A 641 -0.98 8.86 -34.38
N ASN A 642 -2.10 9.51 -34.71
CA ASN A 642 -3.06 9.00 -35.70
C ASN A 642 -2.43 8.82 -37.10
N THR A 643 -1.53 9.73 -37.50
CA THR A 643 -0.81 9.64 -38.77
C THR A 643 0.28 8.57 -38.76
N ASP A 644 0.91 8.35 -37.61
CA ASP A 644 1.96 7.35 -37.42
C ASP A 644 1.43 5.91 -37.45
N GLY A 645 0.12 5.74 -37.29
CA GLY A 645 -0.55 4.45 -37.27
C GLY A 645 -0.13 3.61 -36.07
N TYR A 646 -0.24 2.28 -36.20
CA TYR A 646 0.26 1.37 -35.17
C TYR A 646 1.77 1.51 -35.01
N CYS A 647 2.22 1.59 -33.75
CA CYS A 647 3.61 1.74 -33.40
C CYS A 647 4.07 0.63 -32.45
N LEU A 648 5.36 0.30 -32.50
CA LEU A 648 6.01 -0.56 -31.52
C LEU A 648 7.15 0.21 -30.87
N ASP A 649 6.99 0.53 -29.59
CA ASP A 649 7.98 1.26 -28.80
C ASP A 649 8.80 0.29 -27.94
N VAL A 650 10.13 0.45 -27.96
CA VAL A 650 11.06 -0.30 -27.12
C VAL A 650 11.90 0.66 -26.30
N HIS A 651 11.77 0.58 -24.98
CA HIS A 651 12.44 1.41 -23.99
C HIS A 651 13.47 0.59 -23.23
N LEU A 652 14.75 0.87 -23.43
CA LEU A 652 15.85 0.23 -22.71
C LEU A 652 16.40 1.18 -21.64
N PHE A 653 16.34 0.74 -20.38
CA PHE A 653 16.72 1.50 -19.21
C PHE A 653 18.15 1.15 -18.76
N VAL A 654 19.03 2.16 -18.80
CA VAL A 654 20.42 2.06 -18.36
C VAL A 654 20.61 2.91 -17.10
N GLN A 655 20.63 2.25 -15.95
CA GLN A 655 20.80 2.83 -14.61
C GLN A 655 21.45 1.82 -13.67
N GLU A 656 22.23 2.29 -12.71
CA GLU A 656 22.89 1.42 -11.71
C GLU A 656 21.98 1.07 -10.52
N LYS A 657 21.15 2.03 -10.10
CA LYS A 657 20.25 1.89 -8.94
C LYS A 657 18.79 1.87 -9.37
N GLN A 658 17.92 1.33 -8.52
CA GLN A 658 16.48 1.42 -8.70
C GLN A 658 16.05 2.89 -8.62
N TRP A 659 15.21 3.32 -9.56
CA TRP A 659 14.60 4.65 -9.53
C TRP A 659 13.44 4.65 -8.53
N GLY A 660 13.29 5.72 -7.75
CA GLY A 660 12.22 5.80 -6.74
C GLY A 660 10.84 5.88 -7.40
N ASP A 661 9.88 5.15 -6.86
CA ASP A 661 8.52 5.10 -7.43
C ASP A 661 7.84 6.49 -7.43
N ASP A 662 8.10 7.27 -6.37
CA ASP A 662 7.56 8.62 -6.18
C ASP A 662 8.42 9.72 -6.81
N ALA A 663 9.58 9.39 -7.39
CA ALA A 663 10.52 10.37 -7.94
C ALA A 663 10.08 10.97 -9.30
N GLY A 664 8.93 10.53 -9.82
CA GLY A 664 8.51 10.85 -11.17
C GLY A 664 9.40 10.19 -12.22
N GLY A 665 9.59 10.80 -13.39
CA GLY A 665 10.42 10.24 -14.46
C GLY A 665 9.85 8.95 -15.09
N ASN A 666 8.62 8.56 -14.75
CA ASN A 666 7.95 7.40 -15.33
C ASN A 666 7.40 7.73 -16.72
N LEU A 667 7.37 6.73 -17.60
CA LEU A 667 6.64 6.83 -18.88
C LEU A 667 5.19 6.41 -18.64
N ILE A 668 4.25 7.24 -19.06
CA ILE A 668 2.82 7.01 -18.88
C ILE A 668 2.16 7.05 -20.25
N TYR A 669 1.36 6.04 -20.56
CA TYR A 669 0.56 5.93 -21.77
C TYR A 669 -0.91 6.21 -21.47
N ILE A 670 -1.53 7.05 -22.29
CA ILE A 670 -2.95 7.43 -22.19
C ILE A 670 -3.60 7.46 -23.58
N GLU A 671 -4.92 7.33 -23.62
CA GLU A 671 -5.72 7.53 -24.84
C GLU A 671 -6.14 9.00 -25.00
N GLU A 672 -6.26 9.46 -26.24
CA GLU A 672 -6.77 10.79 -26.56
C GLU A 672 -8.17 11.03 -25.97
N GLY A 673 -8.31 12.09 -25.15
CA GLY A 673 -9.58 12.48 -24.54
C GLY A 673 -9.90 11.78 -23.21
N GLU A 674 -9.10 10.79 -22.80
CA GLU A 674 -9.27 10.07 -21.54
C GLU A 674 -8.36 10.62 -20.44
N THR A 675 -8.79 10.44 -19.18
CA THR A 675 -8.01 10.87 -17.99
C THR A 675 -7.35 9.70 -17.25
N GLU A 676 -7.68 8.46 -17.62
CA GLU A 676 -7.14 7.26 -16.98
C GLU A 676 -5.81 6.82 -17.62
N GLU A 677 -4.88 6.36 -16.78
CA GLU A 677 -3.60 5.80 -17.24
C GLU A 677 -3.83 4.40 -17.79
N LEU A 678 -3.47 4.15 -19.06
CA LEU A 678 -3.52 2.81 -19.65
C LEU A 678 -2.35 1.96 -19.16
N LEU A 679 -1.15 2.54 -19.17
CA LEU A 679 0.08 1.87 -18.79
C LEU A 679 1.06 2.86 -18.16
N ARG A 680 1.71 2.41 -17.10
CA ARG A 680 2.82 3.10 -16.45
C ARG A 680 4.07 2.23 -16.46
N ILE A 681 5.15 2.74 -17.03
CA ILE A 681 6.45 2.08 -17.05
C ILE A 681 7.40 2.80 -16.10
N SER A 682 7.74 2.13 -15.01
CA SER A 682 8.71 2.60 -14.03
C SER A 682 10.15 2.26 -14.45
N PRO A 683 11.11 3.21 -14.36
CA PRO A 683 12.49 2.97 -14.72
C PRO A 683 13.13 1.87 -13.87
N SER A 684 13.64 0.83 -14.52
CA SER A 684 14.19 -0.36 -13.86
C SER A 684 15.59 -0.70 -14.40
N PRO A 685 16.57 -1.06 -13.54
CA PRO A 685 17.92 -1.36 -13.97
C PRO A 685 17.98 -2.48 -15.02
N ASN A 686 18.56 -2.18 -16.18
CA ASN A 686 18.80 -3.14 -17.26
C ASN A 686 17.51 -3.82 -17.77
N ALA A 687 16.39 -3.11 -17.67
CA ALA A 687 15.10 -3.56 -18.19
C ALA A 687 14.88 -3.04 -19.61
N ALA A 688 14.23 -3.85 -20.45
CA ALA A 688 13.70 -3.44 -21.74
C ALA A 688 12.17 -3.59 -21.75
N SER A 689 11.46 -2.48 -21.77
CA SER A 689 10.01 -2.46 -21.91
C SER A 689 9.62 -2.34 -23.38
N ILE A 690 8.64 -3.12 -23.82
CA ILE A 690 8.12 -3.11 -25.18
C ILE A 690 6.62 -2.84 -25.11
N VAL A 691 6.14 -1.87 -25.89
CA VAL A 691 4.72 -1.47 -25.91
C VAL A 691 4.24 -1.43 -27.35
N PHE A 692 3.12 -2.11 -27.62
CA PHE A 692 2.36 -1.90 -28.84
C PHE A 692 1.40 -0.74 -28.64
N ARG A 693 1.54 0.31 -29.45
CA ARG A 693 0.78 1.55 -29.31
C ARG A 693 -0.14 1.73 -30.50
N GLU A 694 -1.44 1.83 -30.21
CA GLU A 694 -2.49 2.08 -31.20
C GLU A 694 -2.55 3.56 -31.62
N PRO A 695 -3.14 3.89 -32.78
CA PRO A 695 -3.45 5.27 -33.14
C PRO A 695 -4.28 5.94 -32.05
N GLY A 696 -3.91 7.16 -31.66
CA GLY A 696 -4.59 7.92 -30.59
C GLY A 696 -4.08 7.62 -29.18
N VAL A 697 -3.30 6.55 -28.99
CA VAL A 697 -2.55 6.32 -27.75
C VAL A 697 -1.26 7.12 -27.77
N LEU A 698 -0.95 7.76 -26.65
CA LEU A 698 0.14 8.74 -26.49
C LEU A 698 0.96 8.45 -25.25
N SER A 699 2.26 8.78 -25.28
CA SER A 699 3.15 8.59 -24.13
C SER A 699 3.74 9.92 -23.65
N PHE A 700 3.70 10.18 -22.35
CA PHE A 700 4.38 11.31 -21.72
C PHE A 700 5.32 10.88 -20.60
N MET A 701 6.28 11.73 -20.24
CA MET A 701 7.14 11.49 -19.10
C MET A 701 6.73 12.38 -17.95
N LYS A 702 6.34 11.75 -16.83
CA LYS A 702 6.05 12.47 -15.60
C LYS A 702 7.31 13.24 -15.16
N PHE A 703 7.11 14.48 -14.72
CA PHE A 703 8.18 15.32 -14.19
C PHE A 703 9.01 14.60 -13.13
N ALA A 704 10.32 14.48 -13.37
CA ALA A 704 11.27 13.93 -12.41
C ALA A 704 11.54 14.98 -11.32
N ASN A 705 11.06 14.72 -10.11
CA ASN A 705 11.04 15.68 -9.00
C ASN A 705 12.31 15.59 -8.13
N CYS A 706 12.34 16.29 -7.00
CA CYS A 706 13.47 16.39 -6.08
C CYS A 706 13.79 15.09 -5.33
N ASP A 707 12.91 14.08 -5.39
CA ASP A 707 13.20 12.73 -4.88
C ASP A 707 13.99 11.87 -5.88
N SER A 708 14.21 12.37 -7.10
CA SER A 708 15.07 11.68 -8.06
C SER A 708 16.52 11.59 -7.57
N THR A 709 17.14 10.44 -7.86
CA THR A 709 18.50 10.12 -7.42
C THR A 709 19.51 10.28 -8.56
N ASP A 710 20.38 9.30 -8.77
CA ASP A 710 21.34 9.30 -9.88
C ASP A 710 20.59 9.22 -11.23
N PRO A 711 21.06 9.90 -12.29
CA PRO A 711 20.38 9.91 -13.57
C PRO A 711 20.27 8.50 -14.17
N TYR A 712 19.20 8.26 -14.92
CA TYR A 712 19.12 7.09 -15.80
C TYR A 712 19.14 7.51 -17.27
N PHE A 713 19.53 6.58 -18.12
CA PHE A 713 19.56 6.79 -19.57
C PHE A 713 18.53 5.90 -20.24
N LEU A 714 17.67 6.52 -21.05
CA LEU A 714 16.57 5.88 -21.75
C LEU A 714 16.89 5.81 -23.23
N PHE A 715 17.11 4.61 -23.72
CA PHE A 715 17.22 4.33 -25.15
C PHE A 715 15.82 3.97 -25.65
N THR A 716 15.24 4.81 -26.50
CA THR A 716 13.91 4.57 -27.09
C THR A 716 14.07 4.27 -28.57
N VAL A 717 13.51 3.12 -28.99
CA VAL A 717 13.35 2.74 -30.39
C VAL A 717 11.86 2.70 -30.69
N SER A 718 11.42 3.44 -31.70
CA SER A 718 10.02 3.41 -32.13
C SER A 718 9.95 2.94 -33.57
N PHE A 719 9.21 1.86 -33.81
CA PHE A 719 8.84 1.41 -35.15
C PHE A 719 7.46 1.97 -35.49
N TYR A 720 7.34 2.73 -36.58
CA TYR A 720 6.13 3.42 -36.98
C TYR A 720 5.43 2.69 -38.14
N ASN A 721 4.10 2.80 -38.18
CA ASN A 721 3.23 2.19 -39.19
C ASN A 721 3.50 0.69 -39.37
N VAL A 722 3.61 -0.02 -38.24
CA VAL A 722 3.84 -1.47 -38.23
C VAL A 722 2.56 -2.19 -38.62
N LYS A 723 2.69 -3.37 -39.23
CA LYS A 723 1.52 -4.18 -39.61
C LYS A 723 1.21 -5.19 -38.52
N VAL A 724 -0.04 -5.16 -38.07
CA VAL A 724 -0.64 -6.27 -37.33
C VAL A 724 -0.95 -7.36 -38.34
N VAL A 725 -0.55 -8.60 -38.07
CA VAL A 725 -0.97 -9.73 -38.89
C VAL A 725 -2.42 -9.99 -38.49
N ASP A 726 -3.37 -9.59 -39.34
CA ASP A 726 -4.76 -10.03 -39.19
C ASP A 726 -4.78 -11.56 -39.11
N GLU A 727 -5.48 -12.12 -38.10
CA GLU A 727 -5.69 -13.56 -37.96
C GLU A 727 -6.31 -14.21 -39.21
#